data_AF-A0A3A4PXH0-F1
#
_entry.id   AF-A0A3A4PXH0-F1
#
_cell.length_a   1.000
_cell.length_b   1.000
_cell.length_c   1.000
_cell.angle_alpha   90.00
_cell.angle_beta   90.00
_cell.angle_gamma   90.00
#
_symmetry.space_group_name_H-M   'P 1'
#
loop_
_entity.id
_entity.type
_entity.pdbx_description
1 polymer ?
#
loop_
_entity_poly.entity_id
_entity_poly.type
_entity_poly.pdbx_seq_one_letter_code
_entity_poly.pdbx_strand_id
1 'polypeptide(L)'
;MRPATALRRTRRTTDADDLTNMTHRPGGEPSPPCSQDSRVAAAITAALSAWILASGAGCTRPRVTVSWSIYPAEDTPAREDHETTPASLIAPGTRVELTAATNEVVTFRVEIAAGSDVDAVSLRPTPLRGTQTIIPAEAVTLYRMHAVSVPSWPGWHVRCVDPEDRIDNPDDVLVPLHAPTGGFPARLSARHPIRVWVDLAVPKGTEPGLYTGAIQLLRAGETISQTTVSLTVWPFELPDRGSVEVALDVDLAALFGHHVRLDGRPHVPGPTWLDDPARGELDAVLWATLKMLQRHRVVPLPMDLTPVAAVNAAGGFDLDWQQYDAVMAPMMDGSLFASRQPLPLCRIPFDLRFPLAASLQSSQYATSAASYIRACADHFRERGWLSRAFVHLPVGDGDAPEAPARMATWFGRLMARGGEAAAVLCPLFPQDMAPYGWEDFGSTAMGEWVDVWAPRAQFYDAGAMRLERLDGRRTWVRLDRPPFSGTLSIAARPADVRAIAWTARRLGAEVVLAGAADPWPPPGADARPQACVDHDGAALCYPGVAFGLNAPVPSARLKGLRRSLQDAALMDLLDQRGLGHVADALAASLVPCAGISACDAHLGDGRAIGWPVEPQPWRAARQIMIDELCRAGERRTWPDITDRDVQWRRFMEATRRVELTCDGARVRPAGAAHTGRMTIELRMTLENLQRTAVSGTVSIDNLPLGWTARAAAVRVEGVQPAARRRVTLVLDASVMSATGDGSLTLPVTFQIDSGPTIRSDARIAYATTQWLDQPPMVDADLSDWPDGIGNVAGGFIQIHDGRTPAEAATLAFVGRDRDALYVAVMCRDAAGPQSRVSTRFEAPNPAGRRSDLALDDLIPVGDDRIELLFDPLNAGTRSPGDLYHAAVFRHGAARSQQGLQLDPQVGRRRPWNADLAAATRETPDGWIAEVRIPLTAFPSDPSMQTVWGFNVLRWDAAEQRFSNWSGARRNAYDPQSLGNLRVP
;
A
#
# COMPACT_ATOMS: atom_id res chain seq x y z
N MET A 1 -46.41 36.36 19.95
CA MET A 1 -47.84 35.97 19.95
C MET A 1 -47.94 34.46 19.69
N ARG A 2 -48.39 33.69 20.69
CA ARG A 2 -48.97 32.33 20.55
C ARG A 2 -50.43 32.47 20.04
N PRO A 3 -51.11 31.45 19.44
CA PRO A 3 -51.37 30.08 19.97
C PRO A 3 -51.20 28.94 18.93
N ALA A 4 -50.98 27.64 19.25
CA ALA A 4 -51.86 26.55 19.77
C ALA A 4 -53.20 26.41 18.97
N THR A 5 -53.70 25.25 18.50
CA THR A 5 -53.90 23.93 19.15
C THR A 5 -54.45 22.87 18.15
N ALA A 6 -54.02 21.59 18.29
CA ALA A 6 -54.74 20.29 18.26
C ALA A 6 -55.68 19.73 17.13
N LEU A 7 -55.60 18.38 17.02
CA LEU A 7 -56.66 17.33 16.89
C LEU A 7 -56.97 16.62 15.53
N ARG A 8 -56.65 15.30 15.53
CA ARG A 8 -57.37 14.07 15.08
C ARG A 8 -58.41 14.09 13.93
N ARG A 9 -58.30 13.07 13.04
CA ARG A 9 -59.36 12.15 12.49
C ARG A 9 -58.64 11.00 11.73
N THR A 10 -58.69 9.71 12.05
CA THR A 10 -59.74 8.64 12.09
C THR A 10 -60.30 8.14 10.75
N ARG A 11 -60.03 6.83 10.50
CA ARG A 11 -60.93 5.71 10.05
C ARG A 11 -61.38 5.65 8.56
N ARG A 12 -61.07 4.52 7.88
CA ARG A 12 -61.91 3.32 7.54
C ARG A 12 -62.91 3.64 6.41
N THR A 13 -63.24 2.81 5.42
CA THR A 13 -63.52 1.36 5.22
C THR A 13 -63.82 1.21 3.71
N THR A 14 -63.76 0.05 3.02
CA THR A 14 -64.78 -1.04 2.92
C THR A 14 -64.24 -2.04 1.86
N ASP A 15 -64.15 -3.35 2.16
CA ASP A 15 -65.09 -4.47 1.81
C ASP A 15 -65.11 -4.79 0.29
N ALA A 16 -65.22 -6.02 -0.23
CA ALA A 16 -65.64 -7.35 0.24
C ALA A 16 -65.23 -8.38 -0.89
N ASP A 17 -64.84 -9.63 -0.61
CA ASP A 17 -65.66 -10.89 -0.55
C ASP A 17 -66.12 -11.44 -1.94
N ASP A 18 -66.23 -12.74 -2.27
CA ASP A 18 -66.08 -14.04 -1.57
C ASP A 18 -66.45 -15.22 -2.54
N LEU A 19 -66.36 -16.48 -2.03
CA LEU A 19 -66.98 -17.77 -2.41
C LEU A 19 -66.14 -18.76 -3.26
N THR A 20 -65.94 -20.07 -2.95
CA THR A 20 -66.79 -21.05 -2.21
C THR A 20 -66.05 -22.38 -1.83
N ASN A 21 -66.24 -22.86 -0.57
CA ASN A 21 -66.58 -24.20 0.01
C ASN A 21 -65.99 -25.62 -0.31
N MET A 22 -65.55 -26.30 0.78
CA MET A 22 -65.93 -27.63 1.38
C MET A 22 -65.42 -28.98 0.74
N THR A 23 -65.11 -30.13 1.40
CA THR A 23 -65.41 -30.79 2.71
C THR A 23 -64.59 -32.10 2.97
N HIS A 24 -64.50 -32.55 4.25
CA HIS A 24 -64.40 -33.94 4.85
C HIS A 24 -63.12 -34.86 4.93
N ARG A 25 -62.94 -35.47 6.14
CA ARG A 25 -61.95 -36.51 6.66
C ARG A 25 -62.30 -37.97 6.21
N PRO A 26 -61.79 -39.15 6.74
CA PRO A 26 -60.77 -39.51 7.79
C PRO A 26 -59.90 -40.82 7.56
N GLY A 27 -59.07 -41.20 8.56
CA GLY A 27 -58.53 -42.58 8.83
C GLY A 27 -57.02 -42.59 9.17
N GLY A 28 -56.44 -43.33 10.12
CA GLY A 28 -56.83 -44.37 11.07
C GLY A 28 -55.54 -45.03 11.64
N GLU A 29 -55.53 -45.28 12.95
CA GLU A 29 -54.56 -45.92 13.90
C GLU A 29 -53.90 -47.27 13.49
N PRO A 30 -52.93 -47.91 14.23
CA PRO A 30 -52.86 -48.04 15.72
C PRO A 30 -51.48 -48.16 16.45
N SER A 31 -51.54 -47.98 17.79
CA SER A 31 -50.60 -48.40 18.88
C SER A 31 -50.68 -49.95 19.14
N PRO A 32 -50.02 -50.66 20.12
CA PRO A 32 -49.43 -50.29 21.45
C PRO A 32 -48.19 -51.19 21.92
N PRO A 33 -47.90 -51.55 23.21
CA PRO A 33 -47.65 -50.81 24.48
C PRO A 33 -46.44 -51.28 25.39
N CYS A 34 -46.23 -50.55 26.52
CA CYS A 34 -45.85 -50.96 27.91
C CYS A 34 -44.44 -51.51 28.24
N SER A 35 -43.83 -51.38 29.45
CA SER A 35 -44.05 -50.65 30.72
C SER A 35 -42.91 -51.00 31.73
N GLN A 36 -42.95 -50.37 32.93
CA GLN A 36 -42.13 -50.51 34.16
C GLN A 36 -40.98 -49.47 34.27
N ASP A 37 -40.82 -48.65 35.31
CA ASP A 37 -41.23 -48.74 36.71
C ASP A 37 -41.54 -47.37 37.34
N SER A 38 -42.60 -47.34 38.15
CA SER A 38 -43.10 -46.17 38.88
C SER A 38 -43.15 -46.47 40.37
N ARG A 39 -42.08 -46.19 41.13
CA ARG A 39 -42.10 -46.17 42.61
C ARG A 39 -41.00 -45.29 43.24
N VAL A 40 -40.98 -43.96 43.03
CA VAL A 40 -40.27 -43.01 43.93
C VAL A 40 -40.93 -41.62 44.05
N ALA A 41 -41.86 -41.23 43.17
CA ALA A 41 -42.28 -39.82 43.02
C ALA A 41 -43.17 -39.20 44.13
N ALA A 42 -43.35 -39.83 45.30
CA ALA A 42 -44.22 -39.29 46.35
C ALA A 42 -43.51 -38.91 47.67
N ALA A 43 -42.17 -39.02 47.74
CA ALA A 43 -41.40 -38.65 48.94
C ALA A 43 -40.39 -37.50 48.73
N ILE A 44 -40.25 -36.96 47.51
CA ILE A 44 -39.23 -35.95 47.17
C ILE A 44 -39.79 -34.50 47.22
N THR A 45 -41.09 -34.31 47.16
CA THR A 45 -41.69 -32.97 47.02
C THR A 45 -41.83 -32.20 48.35
N ALA A 46 -41.59 -32.83 49.50
CA ALA A 46 -41.73 -32.18 50.82
C ALA A 46 -40.39 -31.84 51.51
N ALA A 47 -39.26 -32.38 51.03
CA ALA A 47 -37.93 -32.08 51.57
C ALA A 47 -37.15 -31.01 50.77
N LEU A 48 -37.59 -30.70 49.54
CA LEU A 48 -36.98 -29.66 48.69
C LEU A 48 -37.44 -28.23 49.01
N SER A 49 -38.53 -28.06 49.75
CA SER A 49 -39.08 -26.73 50.08
C SER A 49 -38.48 -26.10 51.35
N ALA A 50 -37.70 -26.86 52.13
CA ALA A 50 -37.06 -26.38 53.37
C ALA A 50 -35.54 -26.15 53.25
N TRP A 51 -34.90 -26.51 52.14
CA TRP A 51 -33.51 -26.13 51.82
C TRP A 51 -33.38 -24.91 50.90
N ILE A 52 -34.49 -24.49 50.27
CA ILE A 52 -34.56 -23.31 49.39
C ILE A 52 -34.76 -21.99 50.16
N LEU A 53 -34.99 -22.05 51.49
CA LEU A 53 -35.17 -20.86 52.34
C LEU A 53 -34.03 -20.59 53.34
N ALA A 54 -32.90 -21.31 53.22
CA ALA A 54 -31.71 -21.10 54.08
C ALA A 54 -30.37 -20.95 53.32
N SER A 55 -30.41 -20.66 52.02
CA SER A 55 -29.24 -20.19 51.23
C SER A 55 -29.55 -18.97 50.35
N GLY A 56 -30.66 -18.29 50.66
CA GLY A 56 -31.05 -17.01 50.06
C GLY A 56 -30.27 -15.83 50.65
N ALA A 57 -28.99 -15.72 50.27
CA ALA A 57 -28.23 -14.46 50.21
C ALA A 57 -26.90 -14.68 49.45
N GLY A 58 -26.91 -15.45 48.36
CA GLY A 58 -25.84 -15.44 47.37
C GLY A 58 -26.37 -14.79 46.11
N CYS A 59 -26.09 -13.50 45.90
CA CYS A 59 -26.34 -12.83 44.62
C CYS A 59 -25.60 -13.58 43.50
N THR A 60 -26.26 -14.51 42.81
CA THR A 60 -25.76 -15.10 41.57
C THR A 60 -25.79 -14.02 40.51
N ARG A 61 -24.66 -13.29 40.38
CA ARG A 61 -24.46 -12.32 39.30
C ARG A 61 -24.74 -13.04 37.96
N PRO A 62 -25.47 -12.42 37.01
CA PRO A 62 -25.63 -13.00 35.68
C PRO A 62 -24.25 -13.31 35.10
N ARG A 63 -24.07 -14.57 34.67
CA ARG A 63 -22.79 -15.05 34.14
C ARG A 63 -22.54 -14.34 32.82
N VAL A 64 -21.63 -13.37 32.83
CA VAL A 64 -21.22 -12.65 31.62
C VAL A 64 -20.56 -13.65 30.68
N THR A 65 -21.16 -13.89 29.52
CA THR A 65 -20.52 -14.66 28.45
C THR A 65 -19.53 -13.75 27.73
N VAL A 66 -18.28 -14.19 27.61
CA VAL A 66 -17.21 -13.47 26.89
C VAL A 66 -16.66 -14.39 25.81
N SER A 67 -16.58 -13.89 24.57
CA SER A 67 -15.90 -14.57 23.47
C SER A 67 -14.55 -13.92 23.20
N TRP A 68 -13.60 -14.76 22.76
CA TRP A 68 -12.26 -14.36 22.36
C TRP A 68 -12.05 -14.86 20.93
N SER A 69 -11.77 -13.96 20.00
CA SER A 69 -11.33 -14.30 18.65
C SER A 69 -9.87 -13.91 18.51
N ILE A 70 -9.03 -14.85 18.08
CA ILE A 70 -7.58 -14.66 17.97
C ILE A 70 -7.23 -14.60 16.49
N TYR A 71 -6.47 -13.58 16.10
CA TYR A 71 -5.98 -13.44 14.74
C TYR A 71 -4.46 -13.26 14.78
N PRO A 72 -3.71 -13.89 13.88
CA PRO A 72 -2.35 -13.48 13.59
C PRO A 72 -2.29 -11.96 13.31
N ALA A 73 -1.25 -11.29 13.78
CA ALA A 73 -1.13 -9.84 13.59
C ALA A 73 -0.91 -9.42 12.12
N GLU A 74 -0.47 -10.38 11.30
CA GLU A 74 -0.22 -10.22 9.86
C GLU A 74 -1.51 -10.37 9.03
N ASP A 75 -2.62 -10.81 9.66
CA ASP A 75 -3.91 -10.90 9.00
C ASP A 75 -4.59 -9.53 9.07
N THR A 76 -4.93 -9.02 7.90
CA THR A 76 -5.99 -8.03 7.76
C THR A 76 -7.26 -8.69 8.29
N PRO A 77 -7.97 -8.14 9.30
CA PRO A 77 -9.31 -8.62 9.57
C PRO A 77 -10.08 -8.42 8.27
N ALA A 78 -10.58 -9.51 7.70
CA ALA A 78 -11.57 -9.41 6.66
C ALA A 78 -12.68 -8.50 7.17
N ARG A 79 -13.21 -7.68 6.26
CA ARG A 79 -14.48 -6.96 6.40
C ARG A 79 -15.47 -7.81 7.23
N GLU A 80 -16.26 -7.18 8.10
CA GLU A 80 -17.17 -7.82 9.08
C GLU A 80 -18.14 -8.89 8.49
N ASP A 81 -18.17 -9.07 7.16
CA ASP A 81 -19.12 -9.91 6.42
C ASP A 81 -18.57 -11.24 5.85
N HIS A 82 -17.30 -11.62 6.05
CA HIS A 82 -16.81 -12.91 5.54
C HIS A 82 -16.64 -13.99 6.61
N GLU A 83 -17.60 -14.93 6.60
CA GLU A 83 -17.74 -16.17 7.37
C GLU A 83 -16.61 -17.23 7.18
N THR A 84 -15.40 -16.84 6.75
CA THR A 84 -14.33 -17.82 6.52
C THR A 84 -13.38 -17.91 7.71
N THR A 85 -13.51 -19.00 8.46
CA THR A 85 -12.59 -19.36 9.54
C THR A 85 -11.18 -19.64 8.97
N PRO A 86 -10.11 -18.96 9.40
CA PRO A 86 -8.78 -19.17 8.86
C PRO A 86 -8.16 -20.51 9.29
N ALA A 87 -7.62 -21.26 8.31
CA ALA A 87 -7.06 -22.60 8.44
C ALA A 87 -5.68 -22.71 9.15
N SER A 88 -5.18 -21.64 9.78
CA SER A 88 -3.97 -21.69 10.64
C SER A 88 -4.28 -21.61 12.12
N LEU A 89 -5.55 -21.75 12.50
CA LEU A 89 -6.03 -21.86 13.86
C LEU A 89 -6.72 -23.22 14.01
N ILE A 90 -6.10 -24.15 14.75
CA ILE A 90 -6.88 -25.23 15.36
C ILE A 90 -7.49 -24.64 16.63
N ALA A 91 -8.72 -24.13 16.54
CA ALA A 91 -9.81 -24.42 17.46
C ALA A 91 -10.97 -23.41 17.34
N PRO A 92 -12.23 -23.85 17.49
CA PRO A 92 -13.18 -23.05 18.26
C PRO A 92 -12.69 -23.08 19.72
N GLY A 93 -11.91 -22.09 20.18
CA GLY A 93 -11.36 -22.16 21.55
C GLY A 93 -10.41 -21.04 22.00
N THR A 94 -10.40 -20.81 23.31
CA THR A 94 -9.70 -19.77 24.09
C THR A 94 -8.17 -19.96 24.22
N ARG A 95 -7.46 -20.42 23.18
CA ARG A 95 -6.01 -20.69 23.23
C ARG A 95 -5.25 -20.11 22.04
N VAL A 96 -4.15 -19.41 22.34
CA VAL A 96 -3.16 -18.87 21.38
C VAL A 96 -1.96 -19.81 21.35
N GLU A 97 -1.52 -20.22 20.15
CA GLU A 97 -0.30 -21.00 19.94
C GLU A 97 0.70 -20.19 19.10
N LEU A 98 1.91 -19.98 19.63
CA LEU A 98 2.94 -19.15 19.05
C LEU A 98 4.26 -19.91 19.01
N THR A 99 5.11 -19.56 18.05
CA THR A 99 6.51 -19.98 18.01
C THR A 99 7.40 -18.76 17.81
N ALA A 100 8.55 -18.72 18.46
CA ALA A 100 9.46 -17.59 18.43
C ALA A 100 10.90 -18.03 18.66
N ALA A 101 11.85 -17.31 18.08
CA ALA A 101 13.25 -17.39 18.49
C ALA A 101 13.51 -16.56 19.75
N THR A 102 14.64 -16.81 20.41
CA THR A 102 15.14 -15.91 21.46
C THR A 102 15.45 -14.53 20.87
N ASN A 103 15.22 -13.44 21.62
CA ASN A 103 15.34 -12.05 21.14
C ASN A 103 14.32 -11.65 20.05
N GLU A 104 13.29 -12.46 19.82
CA GLU A 104 12.19 -12.15 18.90
C GLU A 104 11.00 -11.50 19.62
N VAL A 105 10.32 -10.56 18.95
CA VAL A 105 8.96 -10.15 19.35
C VAL A 105 7.94 -10.80 18.41
N VAL A 106 7.07 -11.65 18.95
CA VAL A 106 5.93 -12.21 18.22
C VAL A 106 4.66 -11.48 18.56
N THR A 107 3.77 -11.34 17.57
CA THR A 107 2.58 -10.50 17.70
C THR A 107 1.33 -11.21 17.25
N PHE A 108 0.23 -10.94 17.94
CA PHE A 108 -1.11 -11.39 17.56
C PHE A 108 -2.15 -10.37 17.99
N ARG A 109 -3.34 -10.49 17.43
CA ARG A 109 -4.50 -9.68 17.75
C ARG A 109 -5.52 -10.52 18.48
N VAL A 110 -6.21 -9.87 19.40
CA VAL A 110 -7.32 -10.45 20.15
C VAL A 110 -8.52 -9.52 20.02
N GLU A 111 -9.64 -10.11 19.66
CA GLU A 111 -10.93 -9.45 19.72
C GLU A 111 -11.75 -10.03 20.87
N ILE A 112 -12.27 -9.15 21.72
CA ILE A 112 -13.01 -9.51 22.91
C ILE A 112 -14.42 -8.95 22.76
N ALA A 113 -15.43 -9.82 22.87
CA ALA A 113 -16.83 -9.43 22.88
C ALA A 113 -17.54 -9.99 24.13
N ALA A 114 -18.61 -9.33 24.56
CA ALA A 114 -19.46 -9.84 25.64
C ALA A 114 -20.89 -10.08 25.15
N GLY A 115 -21.58 -11.08 25.68
CA GLY A 115 -23.00 -11.32 25.39
C GLY A 115 -23.94 -10.23 25.94
N SER A 116 -23.43 -9.40 26.85
CA SER A 116 -24.12 -8.24 27.43
C SER A 116 -23.07 -7.21 27.82
N ASP A 117 -23.42 -5.93 27.84
CA ASP A 117 -22.49 -4.86 28.24
C ASP A 117 -21.87 -5.08 29.63
N VAL A 118 -20.56 -4.87 29.72
CA VAL A 118 -19.77 -4.99 30.96
C VAL A 118 -18.91 -3.74 31.11
N ASP A 119 -19.22 -2.95 32.13
CA ASP A 119 -18.43 -1.77 32.45
C ASP A 119 -17.15 -2.12 33.23
N ALA A 120 -16.15 -1.25 33.05
CA ALA A 120 -14.90 -1.22 33.81
C ALA A 120 -14.14 -2.56 33.82
N VAL A 121 -14.04 -3.19 32.64
CA VAL A 121 -13.15 -4.35 32.47
C VAL A 121 -11.70 -3.90 32.32
N SER A 122 -10.73 -4.75 32.66
CA SER A 122 -9.30 -4.55 32.40
C SER A 122 -8.63 -5.83 31.91
N LEU A 123 -7.44 -5.72 31.32
CA LEU A 123 -6.67 -6.87 30.85
C LEU A 123 -5.34 -6.97 31.60
N ARG A 124 -4.92 -8.21 31.89
CA ARG A 124 -3.63 -8.48 32.55
C ARG A 124 -3.00 -9.76 32.01
N PRO A 125 -1.76 -9.71 31.48
CA PRO A 125 -1.02 -10.91 31.17
C PRO A 125 -0.48 -11.58 32.44
N THR A 126 -0.28 -12.89 32.40
CA THR A 126 0.43 -13.64 33.44
C THR A 126 1.85 -14.00 32.96
N PRO A 127 2.80 -14.29 33.88
CA PRO A 127 4.10 -14.81 33.50
C PRO A 127 3.95 -16.13 32.74
N LEU A 128 4.74 -16.30 31.68
CA LEU A 128 4.79 -17.52 30.89
C LEU A 128 5.79 -18.50 31.55
N ARG A 129 5.30 -19.65 31.99
CA ARG A 129 6.09 -20.64 32.73
C ARG A 129 6.56 -21.75 31.81
N GLY A 130 7.87 -21.92 31.71
CA GLY A 130 8.51 -23.08 31.10
C GLY A 130 8.91 -24.13 32.14
N THR A 131 9.66 -25.15 31.71
CA THR A 131 10.13 -26.23 32.60
C THR A 131 11.15 -25.76 33.64
N GLN A 132 12.04 -24.83 33.27
CA GLN A 132 13.14 -24.35 34.13
C GLN A 132 13.22 -22.83 34.27
N THR A 133 12.63 -22.07 33.35
CA THR A 133 12.70 -20.61 33.32
C THR A 133 11.31 -19.98 33.17
N ILE A 134 11.20 -18.71 33.51
CA ILE A 134 9.96 -17.93 33.44
C ILE A 134 10.21 -16.74 32.52
N ILE A 135 9.33 -16.56 31.54
CA ILE A 135 9.24 -15.31 30.80
C ILE A 135 8.31 -14.39 31.63
N PRO A 136 8.80 -13.23 32.10
CA PRO A 136 8.05 -12.34 32.98
C PRO A 136 6.80 -11.77 32.29
N ALA A 137 5.77 -11.38 33.06
CA ALA A 137 4.53 -10.85 32.48
C ALA A 137 4.77 -9.54 31.71
N GLU A 138 5.79 -8.78 32.12
CA GLU A 138 6.28 -7.54 31.51
C GLU A 138 6.82 -7.76 30.09
N ALA A 139 7.12 -9.00 29.71
CA ALA A 139 7.46 -9.37 28.34
C ALA A 139 6.25 -9.31 27.39
N VAL A 140 5.02 -9.28 27.93
CA VAL A 140 3.77 -9.18 27.18
C VAL A 140 3.25 -7.75 27.28
N THR A 141 3.31 -7.02 26.15
CA THR A 141 2.76 -5.66 26.06
C THR A 141 1.44 -5.68 25.30
N LEU A 142 0.43 -5.05 25.88
CA LEU A 142 -0.93 -5.01 25.34
C LEU A 142 -1.27 -3.57 24.92
N TYR A 143 -1.90 -3.42 23.76
CA TYR A 143 -2.39 -2.15 23.25
C TYR A 143 -3.84 -2.28 22.81
N ARG A 144 -4.70 -1.34 23.21
CA ARG A 144 -6.01 -1.20 22.60
C ARG A 144 -5.85 -0.57 21.22
N MET A 145 -6.45 -1.17 20.21
CA MET A 145 -6.38 -0.69 18.84
C MET A 145 -7.49 0.33 18.60
N HIS A 146 -7.16 1.44 17.93
CA HIS A 146 -8.13 2.45 17.49
C HIS A 146 -7.98 2.69 15.99
N ALA A 147 -9.12 2.82 15.33
CA ALA A 147 -9.18 3.10 13.91
C ALA A 147 -8.92 4.57 13.59
N VAL A 148 -8.33 4.80 12.43
CA VAL A 148 -8.26 6.08 11.72
C VAL A 148 -8.87 5.89 10.35
N SER A 149 -9.45 6.94 9.78
CA SER A 149 -10.01 6.91 8.44
C SER A 149 -8.93 7.22 7.40
N VAL A 150 -8.91 6.49 6.29
CA VAL A 150 -8.11 6.83 5.11
C VAL A 150 -8.84 7.95 4.37
N PRO A 151 -8.31 9.19 4.36
CA PRO A 151 -9.04 10.33 3.79
C PRO A 151 -9.20 10.21 2.26
N SER A 152 -8.25 9.52 1.63
CA SER A 152 -8.21 9.28 0.19
C SER A 152 -7.17 8.19 -0.12
N TRP A 153 -7.46 7.39 -1.13
CA TRP A 153 -6.57 6.36 -1.63
C TRP A 153 -5.56 6.97 -2.63
N PRO A 154 -4.25 6.76 -2.45
CA PRO A 154 -3.24 7.21 -3.40
C PRO A 154 -3.41 6.46 -4.74
N GLY A 155 -2.95 7.07 -5.84
CA GLY A 155 -3.14 6.55 -7.20
C GLY A 155 -2.66 5.11 -7.37
N TRP A 156 -1.49 4.77 -6.81
CA TRP A 156 -0.98 3.39 -6.86
C TRP A 156 -1.92 2.37 -6.20
N HIS A 157 -2.62 2.76 -5.14
CA HIS A 157 -3.54 1.89 -4.42
C HIS A 157 -4.84 1.74 -5.22
N VAL A 158 -5.36 2.84 -5.79
CA VAL A 158 -6.51 2.79 -6.69
C VAL A 158 -6.22 1.91 -7.92
N ARG A 159 -5.00 1.98 -8.45
CA ARG A 159 -4.53 1.22 -9.60
C ARG A 159 -4.35 -0.27 -9.32
N CYS A 160 -3.97 -0.65 -8.10
CA CYS A 160 -3.49 -2.00 -7.81
C CYS A 160 -4.34 -2.78 -6.80
N VAL A 161 -5.32 -2.13 -6.15
CA VAL A 161 -6.18 -2.74 -5.13
C VAL A 161 -7.64 -2.54 -5.51
N ASP A 162 -8.35 -3.67 -5.55
CA ASP A 162 -9.76 -3.76 -5.89
C ASP A 162 -10.57 -2.90 -4.91
N PRO A 163 -11.57 -2.13 -5.38
CA PRO A 163 -12.39 -1.28 -4.52
C PRO A 163 -12.98 -2.00 -3.31
N GLU A 164 -13.33 -3.28 -3.46
CA GLU A 164 -13.94 -4.10 -2.40
C GLU A 164 -12.95 -4.48 -1.29
N ASP A 165 -11.66 -4.54 -1.61
CA ASP A 165 -10.56 -4.90 -0.70
C ASP A 165 -9.96 -3.68 0.02
N ARG A 166 -10.40 -2.46 -0.31
CA ARG A 166 -9.91 -1.23 0.34
C ARG A 166 -10.50 -1.10 1.74
N ILE A 167 -9.67 -0.66 2.69
CA ILE A 167 -10.04 -0.58 4.11
C ILE A 167 -10.16 0.89 4.52
N ASP A 168 -11.37 1.42 4.55
CA ASP A 168 -11.54 2.85 4.84
C ASP A 168 -11.13 3.24 6.26
N ASN A 169 -11.20 2.31 7.22
CA ASN A 169 -10.95 2.57 8.64
C ASN A 169 -9.98 1.55 9.27
N PRO A 170 -8.69 1.55 8.90
CA PRO A 170 -7.72 0.62 9.48
C PRO A 170 -7.49 0.89 10.97
N ASP A 171 -7.43 -0.19 11.75
CA ASP A 171 -7.04 -0.17 13.18
C ASP A 171 -5.53 0.04 13.32
N ASP A 172 -5.06 1.27 13.12
CA ASP A 172 -3.62 1.56 13.09
C ASP A 172 -3.06 2.12 14.41
N VAL A 173 -3.86 2.79 15.25
CA VAL A 173 -3.33 3.46 16.46
C VAL A 173 -3.28 2.49 17.64
N LEU A 174 -2.10 2.24 18.20
CA LEU A 174 -1.91 1.27 19.29
C LEU A 174 -1.73 1.96 20.65
N VAL A 175 -2.83 2.12 21.40
CA VAL A 175 -2.85 2.82 22.68
C VAL A 175 -2.51 1.87 23.83
N PRO A 176 -1.46 2.12 24.63
CA PRO A 176 -1.14 1.29 25.80
C PRO A 176 -2.30 1.17 26.77
N LEU A 177 -2.48 0.00 27.42
CA LEU A 177 -3.63 -0.20 28.31
C LEU A 177 -3.70 0.77 29.49
N HIS A 178 -2.56 1.30 29.93
CA HIS A 178 -2.48 2.25 31.04
C HIS A 178 -2.77 3.71 30.64
N ALA A 179 -3.05 3.97 29.36
CA ALA A 179 -3.37 5.32 28.90
C ALA A 179 -4.66 5.82 29.58
N PRO A 180 -4.66 7.05 30.14
CA PRO A 180 -5.83 7.63 30.80
C PRO A 180 -7.08 7.68 29.91
N THR A 181 -6.89 7.95 28.61
CA THR A 181 -7.96 7.99 27.62
C THR A 181 -7.67 6.99 26.52
N GLY A 182 -8.70 6.27 26.06
CA GLY A 182 -8.56 5.28 24.99
C GLY A 182 -7.89 3.96 25.42
N GLY A 183 -7.33 3.88 26.63
CA GLY A 183 -6.81 2.65 27.24
C GLY A 183 -7.88 1.83 27.98
N PHE A 184 -7.50 1.27 29.12
CA PHE A 184 -8.33 0.54 30.07
C PHE A 184 -8.29 1.22 31.46
N PRO A 185 -9.31 1.03 32.33
CA PRO A 185 -10.46 0.16 32.17
C PRO A 185 -11.43 0.65 31.08
N ALA A 186 -12.10 -0.28 30.40
CA ALA A 186 -12.99 0.01 29.29
C ALA A 186 -14.37 -0.62 29.49
N ARG A 187 -15.38 -0.10 28.78
CA ARG A 187 -16.68 -0.76 28.64
C ARG A 187 -16.60 -1.76 27.49
N LEU A 188 -16.86 -3.03 27.79
CA LEU A 188 -16.99 -4.08 26.80
C LEU A 188 -18.47 -4.18 26.41
N SER A 189 -18.81 -3.80 25.17
CA SER A 189 -20.21 -3.79 24.73
C SER A 189 -20.57 -5.05 23.95
N ALA A 190 -21.87 -5.37 23.89
CA ALA A 190 -22.37 -6.51 23.13
C ALA A 190 -22.35 -6.30 21.61
N ARG A 191 -22.24 -5.06 21.13
CA ARG A 191 -22.28 -4.71 19.70
C ARG A 191 -20.92 -4.30 19.12
N HIS A 192 -20.02 -3.83 19.96
CA HIS A 192 -18.70 -3.35 19.55
C HIS A 192 -17.64 -4.10 20.36
N PRO A 193 -17.00 -5.10 19.77
CA PRO A 193 -15.91 -5.81 20.43
C PRO A 193 -14.71 -4.88 20.60
N ILE A 194 -13.88 -5.16 21.60
CA ILE A 194 -12.60 -4.46 21.79
C ILE A 194 -11.50 -5.25 21.10
N ARG A 195 -10.77 -4.59 20.21
CA ARG A 195 -9.58 -5.13 19.53
C ARG A 195 -8.32 -4.75 20.30
N VAL A 196 -7.47 -5.73 20.54
CA VAL A 196 -6.24 -5.60 21.34
C VAL A 196 -5.08 -6.20 20.56
N TRP A 197 -4.04 -5.40 20.36
CA TRP A 197 -2.76 -5.86 19.85
C TRP A 197 -1.90 -6.39 21.00
N VAL A 198 -1.27 -7.53 20.79
CA VAL A 198 -0.38 -8.18 21.75
C VAL A 198 1.01 -8.32 21.17
N ASP A 199 2.00 -7.71 21.82
CA ASP A 199 3.42 -7.97 21.61
C ASP A 199 3.92 -8.91 22.71
N LEU A 200 4.58 -10.00 22.34
CA LEU A 200 5.29 -10.89 23.26
C LEU A 200 6.76 -10.92 22.88
N ALA A 201 7.60 -10.31 23.70
CA ALA A 201 9.05 -10.26 23.51
C ALA A 201 9.72 -11.43 24.23
N VAL A 202 10.46 -12.27 23.53
CA VAL A 202 11.23 -13.36 24.14
C VAL A 202 12.60 -12.81 24.56
N PRO A 203 12.89 -12.70 25.88
CA PRO A 203 14.16 -12.12 26.34
C PRO A 203 15.37 -12.91 25.86
N LYS A 204 16.52 -12.25 25.71
CA LYS A 204 17.80 -12.91 25.43
C LYS A 204 18.14 -13.95 26.49
N GLY A 205 18.81 -15.02 26.06
CA GLY A 205 19.16 -16.15 26.94
C GLY A 205 17.97 -16.97 27.45
N THR A 206 16.75 -16.76 26.91
CA THR A 206 15.61 -17.64 27.22
C THR A 206 15.91 -19.04 26.70
N GLU A 207 15.73 -20.04 27.57
CA GLU A 207 15.95 -21.45 27.22
C GLU A 207 14.94 -21.94 26.17
N PRO A 208 15.33 -22.78 25.21
CA PRO A 208 14.40 -23.34 24.24
C PRO A 208 13.38 -24.28 24.91
N GLY A 209 12.12 -24.21 24.49
CA GLY A 209 11.06 -25.08 25.02
C GLY A 209 9.66 -24.48 25.00
N LEU A 210 8.72 -25.19 25.59
CA LEU A 210 7.32 -24.78 25.70
C LEU A 210 7.10 -23.93 26.97
N TYR A 211 6.44 -22.79 26.80
CA TYR A 211 6.02 -21.88 27.86
C TYR A 211 4.51 -21.66 27.80
N THR A 212 3.86 -21.64 28.97
CA THR A 212 2.41 -21.41 29.06
C THR A 212 2.10 -20.27 30.02
N GLY A 213 1.22 -19.38 29.59
CA GLY A 213 0.67 -18.27 30.37
C GLY A 213 -0.78 -17.98 29.96
N ALA A 214 -1.29 -16.81 30.33
CA ALA A 214 -2.64 -16.39 29.99
C ALA A 214 -2.76 -14.87 29.89
N ILE A 215 -3.77 -14.40 29.17
CA ILE A 215 -4.27 -13.03 29.23
C ILE A 215 -5.63 -13.06 29.92
N GLN A 216 -5.71 -12.40 31.07
CA GLN A 216 -6.89 -12.37 31.92
C GLN A 216 -7.72 -11.12 31.64
N LEU A 217 -9.04 -11.30 31.45
CA LEU A 217 -10.03 -10.24 31.50
C LEU A 217 -10.58 -10.13 32.92
N LEU A 218 -10.46 -8.95 33.50
CA LEU A 218 -10.82 -8.67 34.88
C LEU A 218 -11.99 -7.71 34.96
N ARG A 219 -12.81 -7.86 36.00
CA ARG A 219 -13.82 -6.88 36.42
C ARG A 219 -13.68 -6.66 37.91
N ALA A 220 -13.50 -5.41 38.35
CA ALA A 220 -13.24 -5.09 39.75
C ALA A 220 -12.11 -5.92 40.39
N GLY A 221 -11.07 -6.24 39.62
CA GLY A 221 -9.92 -7.04 40.05
C GLY A 221 -10.10 -8.57 40.01
N GLU A 222 -11.33 -9.06 39.81
CA GLU A 222 -11.63 -10.49 39.69
C GLU A 222 -11.52 -10.94 38.23
N THR A 223 -10.89 -12.08 37.96
CA THR A 223 -10.83 -12.65 36.60
C THR A 223 -12.20 -13.19 36.22
N ILE A 224 -12.80 -12.63 35.17
CA ILE A 224 -14.11 -13.06 34.66
C ILE A 224 -13.99 -13.95 33.42
N SER A 225 -12.88 -13.87 32.69
CA SER A 225 -12.54 -14.73 31.54
C SER A 225 -11.04 -14.67 31.27
N GLN A 226 -10.49 -15.62 30.52
CA GLN A 226 -9.09 -15.60 30.10
C GLN A 226 -8.87 -16.40 28.82
N THR A 227 -7.82 -16.06 28.09
CA THR A 227 -7.28 -16.86 26.97
C THR A 227 -5.89 -17.39 27.35
N THR A 228 -5.61 -18.65 27.02
CA THR A 228 -4.31 -19.29 27.30
C THR A 228 -3.31 -18.93 26.20
N VAL A 229 -2.08 -18.59 26.57
CA VAL A 229 -0.99 -18.34 25.62
C VAL A 229 0.05 -19.45 25.75
N SER A 230 0.29 -20.16 24.65
CA SER A 230 1.26 -21.24 24.53
C SER A 230 2.35 -20.81 23.55
N LEU A 231 3.61 -20.73 24.01
CA LEU A 231 4.74 -20.27 23.23
C LEU A 231 5.82 -21.34 23.16
N THR A 232 6.24 -21.71 21.96
CA THR A 232 7.43 -22.56 21.73
C THR A 232 8.62 -21.70 21.37
N VAL A 233 9.67 -21.72 22.19
CA VAL A 233 10.94 -21.01 21.95
C VAL A 233 11.92 -21.91 21.22
N TRP A 234 12.37 -21.49 20.05
CA TRP A 234 13.32 -22.23 19.17
C TRP A 234 14.77 -22.20 19.70
N PRO A 235 15.63 -23.14 19.29
CA PRO A 235 17.00 -23.27 19.78
C PRO A 235 18.00 -22.32 19.10
N PHE A 236 17.60 -21.08 18.80
CA PHE A 236 18.48 -20.05 18.29
C PHE A 236 18.00 -18.65 18.70
N GLU A 237 18.93 -17.69 18.68
CA GLU A 237 18.68 -16.29 19.02
C GLU A 237 18.74 -15.43 17.76
N LEU A 238 17.76 -14.53 17.58
CA LEU A 238 17.84 -13.52 16.54
C LEU A 238 18.89 -12.47 16.89
N PRO A 239 19.75 -12.06 15.93
CA PRO A 239 20.64 -10.94 16.17
C PRO A 239 19.82 -9.66 16.43
N ASP A 240 20.42 -8.74 17.20
CA ASP A 240 19.79 -7.44 17.47
C ASP A 240 19.62 -6.60 16.20
N ARG A 241 20.53 -6.79 15.24
CA ARG A 241 20.64 -6.05 13.99
C ARG A 241 20.84 -7.02 12.84
N GLY A 242 20.28 -6.66 11.68
CA GLY A 242 20.39 -7.45 10.47
C GLY A 242 21.29 -6.80 9.42
N SER A 243 21.38 -7.42 8.24
CA SER A 243 22.06 -6.87 7.05
C SER A 243 21.33 -5.68 6.43
N VAL A 244 20.05 -5.51 6.76
CA VAL A 244 19.20 -4.38 6.33
C VAL A 244 18.84 -3.53 7.53
N GLU A 245 19.17 -2.25 7.48
CA GLU A 245 18.72 -1.23 8.43
C GLU A 245 17.59 -0.41 7.83
N VAL A 246 16.63 0.01 8.66
CA VAL A 246 15.60 0.99 8.24
C VAL A 246 15.77 2.24 9.09
N ALA A 247 16.10 3.36 8.45
CA ALA A 247 16.29 4.64 9.11
C ALA A 247 15.02 5.51 9.01
N LEU A 248 14.63 6.09 10.13
CA LEU A 248 13.50 7.01 10.24
C LEU A 248 13.95 8.32 10.86
N ASP A 249 13.52 9.42 10.26
CA ASP A 249 13.73 10.75 10.81
C ASP A 249 12.77 11.00 11.98
N VAL A 250 13.21 11.78 12.97
CA VAL A 250 12.39 12.20 14.11
C VAL A 250 12.39 13.73 14.14
N ASP A 251 11.23 14.35 13.88
CA ASP A 251 11.06 15.79 13.91
C ASP A 251 10.97 16.28 15.37
N LEU A 252 12.09 16.81 15.88
CA LEU A 252 12.16 17.27 17.28
C LEU A 252 11.23 18.46 17.55
N ALA A 253 11.00 19.33 16.56
CA ALA A 253 10.15 20.50 16.75
C ALA A 253 8.67 20.08 16.88
N ALA A 254 8.21 19.16 16.03
CA ALA A 254 6.88 18.57 16.15
C ALA A 254 6.75 17.76 17.44
N LEU A 255 7.75 16.95 17.77
CA LEU A 255 7.77 16.12 18.98
C LEU A 255 7.59 16.95 20.26
N PHE A 256 8.43 17.97 20.44
CA PHE A 256 8.40 18.84 21.60
C PHE A 256 7.15 19.72 21.62
N GLY A 257 6.83 20.35 20.48
CA GLY A 257 5.71 21.27 20.38
C GLY A 257 4.35 20.63 20.70
N HIS A 258 4.19 19.32 20.47
CA HIS A 258 2.95 18.61 20.82
C HIS A 258 2.92 18.05 22.24
N HIS A 259 4.07 17.66 22.80
CA HIS A 259 4.12 16.95 24.09
C HIS A 259 4.51 17.83 25.29
N VAL A 260 5.24 18.92 25.08
CA VAL A 260 5.77 19.75 26.16
C VAL A 260 5.03 21.08 26.23
N ARG A 261 4.64 21.46 27.46
CA ARG A 261 3.94 22.70 27.72
C ARG A 261 4.71 23.55 28.72
N LEU A 262 5.10 24.76 28.31
CA LEU A 262 5.67 25.77 29.18
C LEU A 262 4.65 26.91 29.36
N ASP A 263 4.30 27.22 30.60
CA ASP A 263 3.24 28.20 30.95
C ASP A 263 1.90 27.94 30.22
N GLY A 264 1.56 26.66 30.05
CA GLY A 264 0.33 26.20 29.40
C GLY A 264 0.34 26.27 27.86
N ARG A 265 1.45 26.68 27.24
CA ARG A 265 1.59 26.83 25.78
C ARG A 265 2.49 25.74 25.18
N PRO A 266 2.27 25.32 23.93
CA PRO A 266 3.22 24.48 23.19
C PRO A 266 4.65 25.03 23.31
N HIS A 267 5.60 24.18 23.68
CA HIS A 267 6.99 24.60 23.87
C HIS A 267 7.91 23.86 22.90
N VAL A 268 8.69 24.64 22.15
CA VAL A 268 9.79 24.14 21.31
C VAL A 268 11.04 24.90 21.78
N PRO A 269 12.08 24.21 22.29
CA PRO A 269 13.27 24.87 22.79
C PRO A 269 14.09 25.50 21.65
N GLY A 270 15.05 26.34 22.03
CA GLY A 270 16.10 26.79 21.11
C GLY A 270 17.11 25.67 20.77
N PRO A 271 18.23 26.01 20.11
CA PRO A 271 19.27 25.03 19.72
C PRO A 271 19.89 24.26 20.89
N THR A 272 19.81 24.80 22.11
CA THR A 272 20.17 24.12 23.36
C THR A 272 19.01 24.24 24.34
N TRP A 273 18.76 23.15 25.08
CA TRP A 273 17.78 23.09 26.16
C TRP A 273 18.37 22.57 27.47
N LEU A 274 19.70 22.64 27.62
CA LEU A 274 20.39 22.22 28.84
C LEU A 274 19.93 23.00 30.08
N ASP A 275 19.63 24.28 29.89
CA ASP A 275 19.15 25.22 30.92
C ASP A 275 17.64 25.52 30.77
N ASP A 276 16.94 24.80 29.89
CA ASP A 276 15.51 24.99 29.68
C ASP A 276 14.72 24.52 30.92
N PRO A 277 13.75 25.31 31.44
CA PRO A 277 12.96 24.91 32.60
C PRO A 277 12.17 23.61 32.37
N ALA A 278 11.84 23.27 31.12
CA ALA A 278 11.14 22.05 30.74
C ALA A 278 12.09 20.91 30.31
N ARG A 279 13.41 21.04 30.53
CA ARG A 279 14.42 20.03 30.13
C ARG A 279 14.04 18.60 30.50
N GLY A 280 13.56 18.39 31.73
CA GLY A 280 13.19 17.06 32.20
C GLY A 280 12.09 16.40 31.35
N GLU A 281 11.12 17.19 30.89
CA GLU A 281 10.04 16.74 30.02
C GLU A 281 10.52 16.53 28.58
N LEU A 282 11.33 17.47 28.06
CA LEU A 282 11.97 17.39 26.73
C LEU A 282 12.83 16.11 26.60
N ASP A 283 13.72 15.87 27.55
CA ASP A 283 14.57 14.68 27.59
C ASP A 283 13.69 13.41 27.72
N ALA A 284 12.67 13.42 28.60
CA ALA A 284 11.81 12.27 28.79
C ALA A 284 11.04 11.86 27.51
N VAL A 285 10.44 12.82 26.80
CA VAL A 285 9.71 12.53 25.55
C VAL A 285 10.65 12.07 24.44
N LEU A 286 11.82 12.71 24.30
CA LEU A 286 12.85 12.32 23.33
C LEU A 286 13.31 10.88 23.58
N TRP A 287 13.73 10.57 24.82
CA TRP A 287 14.23 9.24 25.16
C TRP A 287 13.17 8.16 25.06
N ALA A 288 11.92 8.45 25.41
CA ALA A 288 10.82 7.51 25.24
C ALA A 288 10.60 7.18 23.76
N THR A 289 10.62 8.20 22.89
CA THR A 289 10.44 8.07 21.44
C THR A 289 11.56 7.26 20.80
N LEU A 290 12.83 7.61 21.09
CA LEU A 290 13.99 6.90 20.56
C LEU A 290 14.05 5.43 21.02
N LYS A 291 13.71 5.16 22.28
CA LYS A 291 13.61 3.78 22.80
C LYS A 291 12.46 3.02 22.16
N MET A 292 11.32 3.66 21.91
CA MET A 292 10.20 3.05 21.20
C MET A 292 10.64 2.63 19.80
N LEU A 293 11.25 3.53 19.02
CA LEU A 293 11.72 3.24 17.68
C LEU A 293 12.77 2.11 17.68
N GLN A 294 13.78 2.17 18.54
CA GLN A 294 14.80 1.11 18.63
C GLN A 294 14.21 -0.26 18.99
N ARG A 295 13.17 -0.32 19.85
CA ARG A 295 12.44 -1.59 20.15
C ARG A 295 11.72 -2.17 18.94
N HIS A 296 11.48 -1.37 17.89
CA HIS A 296 10.97 -1.82 16.59
C HIS A 296 12.08 -2.12 15.57
N ARG A 297 13.34 -2.14 16.02
CA ARG A 297 14.55 -2.44 15.22
C ARG A 297 14.83 -1.42 14.11
N VAL A 298 14.25 -0.23 14.17
CA VAL A 298 14.58 0.88 13.26
C VAL A 298 15.66 1.78 13.85
N VAL A 299 16.36 2.50 12.98
CA VAL A 299 17.42 3.46 13.32
C VAL A 299 16.79 4.86 13.39
N PRO A 300 16.55 5.44 14.58
CA PRO A 300 16.04 6.79 14.67
C PRO A 300 17.13 7.83 14.38
N LEU A 301 16.80 8.82 13.55
CA LEU A 301 17.67 9.93 13.18
C LEU A 301 17.03 11.25 13.64
N PRO A 302 17.45 11.82 14.80
CA PRO A 302 16.94 13.10 15.27
C PRO A 302 17.23 14.21 14.25
N MET A 303 16.17 14.92 13.84
CA MET A 303 16.27 16.09 12.96
C MET A 303 16.50 17.37 13.76
N ASP A 304 17.10 18.37 13.12
CA ASP A 304 17.35 19.71 13.67
C ASP A 304 18.25 19.77 14.93
N LEU A 305 18.83 18.65 15.35
CA LEU A 305 19.85 18.60 16.40
C LEU A 305 21.20 19.10 15.84
N THR A 306 21.63 20.28 16.28
CA THR A 306 22.86 20.94 15.83
C THR A 306 23.71 21.39 17.02
N PRO A 307 25.05 21.48 16.88
CA PRO A 307 25.86 22.19 17.87
C PRO A 307 25.54 23.69 17.86
N VAL A 308 25.72 24.35 18.99
CA VAL A 308 25.60 25.81 19.05
C VAL A 308 26.84 26.42 18.37
N ALA A 309 26.63 27.22 17.34
CA ALA A 309 27.72 27.81 16.56
C ALA A 309 27.87 29.32 16.83
N ALA A 310 29.06 29.75 17.23
CA ALA A 310 29.45 31.15 17.34
C ALA A 310 30.51 31.50 16.30
N VAL A 311 30.40 32.65 15.63
CA VAL A 311 31.44 33.12 14.70
C VAL A 311 32.63 33.63 15.52
N ASN A 312 33.82 33.12 15.25
CA ASN A 312 35.03 33.54 15.94
C ASN A 312 35.73 34.71 15.22
N ALA A 313 36.73 35.32 15.88
CA ALA A 313 37.44 36.49 15.37
C ALA A 313 38.20 36.25 14.05
N ALA A 314 38.46 34.98 13.71
CA ALA A 314 39.10 34.58 12.46
C ALA A 314 38.09 34.34 11.31
N GLY A 315 36.78 34.51 11.56
CA GLY A 315 35.72 34.25 10.59
C GLY A 315 35.36 32.76 10.42
N GLY A 316 35.84 31.90 11.31
CA GLY A 316 35.42 30.49 11.45
C GLY A 316 34.31 30.33 12.50
N PHE A 317 34.06 29.09 12.93
CA PHE A 317 33.06 28.77 13.95
C PHE A 317 33.69 28.15 15.19
N ASP A 318 33.33 28.67 16.36
CA ASP A 318 33.48 27.98 17.64
C ASP A 318 32.18 27.21 17.89
N LEU A 319 32.28 25.89 17.97
CA LEU A 319 31.13 25.00 18.11
C LEU A 319 31.05 24.45 19.54
N ASP A 320 29.92 24.67 20.19
CA ASP A 320 29.58 24.03 21.46
C ASP A 320 28.73 22.78 21.20
N TRP A 321 29.33 21.64 21.52
CA TRP A 321 28.77 20.30 21.31
C TRP A 321 28.01 19.77 22.53
N GLN A 322 27.89 20.51 23.63
CA GLN A 322 27.40 19.97 24.90
C GLN A 322 25.98 19.38 24.78
N GLN A 323 25.03 20.10 24.18
CA GLN A 323 23.67 19.59 23.94
C GLN A 323 23.67 18.43 22.93
N TYR A 324 24.43 18.57 21.84
CA TYR A 324 24.52 17.56 20.78
C TYR A 324 25.02 16.23 21.34
N ASP A 325 26.12 16.25 22.10
CA ASP A 325 26.73 15.07 22.70
C ASP A 325 25.86 14.46 23.81
N ALA A 326 25.16 15.28 24.59
CA ALA A 326 24.21 14.80 25.60
C ALA A 326 23.09 13.96 24.98
N VAL A 327 22.69 14.28 23.73
CA VAL A 327 21.69 13.52 22.98
C VAL A 327 22.30 12.34 22.22
N MET A 328 23.37 12.58 21.46
CA MET A 328 23.91 11.59 20.52
C MET A 328 24.79 10.53 21.18
N ALA A 329 25.57 10.87 22.22
CA ALA A 329 26.51 9.91 22.79
C ALA A 329 25.83 8.64 23.33
N PRO A 330 24.73 8.72 24.10
CA PRO A 330 24.01 7.53 24.58
C PRO A 330 23.44 6.64 23.46
N MET A 331 23.15 7.23 22.29
CA MET A 331 22.68 6.51 21.10
C MET A 331 23.85 5.84 20.37
N MET A 332 24.97 6.56 20.25
CA MET A 332 26.15 6.13 19.51
C MET A 332 27.03 5.12 20.25
N ASP A 333 26.93 5.04 21.58
CA ASP A 333 27.53 4.00 22.42
C ASP A 333 26.54 2.88 22.82
N GLY A 334 25.24 3.09 22.55
CA GLY A 334 24.17 2.15 22.82
C GLY A 334 23.66 2.14 24.27
N SER A 335 24.20 2.96 25.16
CA SER A 335 23.80 3.02 26.58
C SER A 335 22.36 3.48 26.80
N LEU A 336 21.77 4.21 25.84
CA LEU A 336 20.35 4.56 25.86
C LEU A 336 19.43 3.34 25.71
N PHE A 337 19.89 2.31 25.01
CA PHE A 337 19.04 1.20 24.57
C PHE A 337 19.22 -0.04 25.44
N ALA A 338 18.13 -0.77 25.64
CA ALA A 338 18.16 -2.02 26.41
C ALA A 338 19.04 -3.10 25.75
N SER A 339 19.15 -3.07 24.42
CA SER A 339 20.02 -3.96 23.64
C SER A 339 21.51 -3.68 23.82
N ARG A 340 21.87 -2.50 24.35
CA ARG A 340 23.25 -1.97 24.38
C ARG A 340 23.92 -1.87 23.01
N GLN A 341 23.11 -1.87 21.94
CA GLN A 341 23.62 -1.74 20.57
C GLN A 341 23.76 -0.27 20.19
N PRO A 342 24.93 0.17 19.72
CA PRO A 342 25.10 1.52 19.21
C PRO A 342 24.35 1.70 17.88
N LEU A 343 23.92 2.92 17.59
CA LEU A 343 23.38 3.24 16.27
C LEU A 343 24.43 3.05 15.17
N PRO A 344 24.03 2.48 14.01
CA PRO A 344 24.93 2.32 12.87
C PRO A 344 25.19 3.58 12.09
N LEU A 345 24.30 4.56 12.19
CA LEU A 345 24.23 5.69 11.30
C LEU A 345 23.96 6.94 12.11
N CYS A 346 24.60 8.04 11.74
CA CYS A 346 24.26 9.38 12.21
C CYS A 346 24.43 10.40 11.08
N ARG A 347 23.70 11.52 11.17
CA ARG A 347 23.84 12.63 10.23
C ARG A 347 24.88 13.60 10.76
N ILE A 348 25.73 14.10 9.86
CA ILE A 348 26.45 15.34 10.13
C ILE A 348 25.40 16.47 10.20
N PRO A 349 25.43 17.33 11.23
CA PRO A 349 24.45 18.41 11.40
C PRO A 349 24.76 19.58 10.46
N PHE A 350 24.67 19.34 9.15
CA PHE A 350 24.94 20.30 8.09
C PHE A 350 23.83 20.28 7.04
N ASP A 351 23.32 21.46 6.69
CA ASP A 351 22.49 21.70 5.52
C ASP A 351 22.86 23.04 4.86
N LEU A 352 22.35 23.28 3.64
CA LEU A 352 22.72 24.45 2.85
C LEU A 352 22.30 25.80 3.45
N ARG A 353 21.33 25.81 4.37
CA ARG A 353 20.88 27.04 5.04
C ARG A 353 21.94 27.55 6.02
N PHE A 354 22.90 26.71 6.40
CA PHE A 354 23.98 27.09 7.28
C PHE A 354 25.31 27.29 6.52
N PRO A 355 26.03 28.41 6.72
CA PRO A 355 25.64 29.58 7.53
C PRO A 355 24.66 30.51 6.79
N LEU A 356 23.68 31.05 7.54
CA LEU A 356 22.53 31.85 7.07
C LEU A 356 22.87 33.17 6.35
N ALA A 357 24.14 33.61 6.36
CA ALA A 357 24.52 35.00 6.08
C ALA A 357 25.07 35.27 4.65
N ALA A 358 25.20 34.26 3.79
CA ALA A 358 25.87 34.43 2.50
C ALA A 358 25.20 33.65 1.35
N SER A 359 25.31 34.18 0.13
CA SER A 359 24.87 33.48 -1.08
C SER A 359 25.67 32.17 -1.25
N LEU A 360 24.99 31.07 -1.60
CA LEU A 360 25.60 29.75 -1.85
C LEU A 360 26.76 29.80 -2.86
N GLN A 361 26.74 30.77 -3.77
CA GLN A 361 27.77 30.94 -4.81
C GLN A 361 28.97 31.79 -4.35
N SER A 362 28.93 32.37 -3.15
CA SER A 362 30.01 33.22 -2.65
C SER A 362 31.20 32.42 -2.13
N SER A 363 32.41 32.96 -2.29
CA SER A 363 33.62 32.39 -1.69
C SER A 363 33.57 32.40 -0.16
N GLN A 364 32.92 33.41 0.43
CA GLN A 364 32.70 33.49 1.87
C GLN A 364 31.84 32.32 2.38
N TYR A 365 30.69 32.05 1.74
CA TYR A 365 29.86 30.90 2.09
C TYR A 365 30.66 29.61 1.99
N ALA A 366 31.33 29.38 0.85
CA ALA A 366 32.10 28.16 0.63
C ALA A 366 33.23 27.97 1.67
N THR A 367 33.84 29.05 2.14
CA THR A 367 34.89 29.03 3.16
C THR A 367 34.31 28.71 4.54
N SER A 368 33.24 29.40 4.93
CA SER A 368 32.57 29.19 6.21
C SER A 368 31.93 27.79 6.29
N ALA A 369 31.21 27.35 5.27
CA ALA A 369 30.64 26.01 5.21
C ALA A 369 31.73 24.92 5.25
N ALA A 370 32.83 25.06 4.50
CA ALA A 370 33.96 24.13 4.58
C ALA A 370 34.59 24.10 5.99
N SER A 371 34.75 25.26 6.64
CA SER A 371 35.25 25.34 8.01
C SER A 371 34.33 24.64 9.01
N TYR A 372 33.01 24.80 8.85
CA TYR A 372 32.02 24.14 9.70
C TYR A 372 32.02 22.62 9.48
N ILE A 373 31.97 22.16 8.23
CA ILE A 373 32.05 20.74 7.87
C ILE A 373 33.31 20.11 8.45
N ARG A 374 34.46 20.80 8.37
CA ARG A 374 35.72 20.35 8.99
C ARG A 374 35.57 20.15 10.49
N ALA A 375 35.06 21.16 11.19
CA ALA A 375 34.88 21.11 12.64
C ALA A 375 33.93 19.96 13.06
N CYS A 376 32.86 19.71 12.29
CA CYS A 376 32.00 18.55 12.51
C CYS A 376 32.76 17.23 12.28
N ALA A 377 33.51 17.11 11.18
CA ALA A 377 34.26 15.90 10.87
C ALA A 377 35.33 15.59 11.93
N ASP A 378 36.03 16.62 12.42
CA ASP A 378 37.04 16.50 13.48
C ASP A 378 36.42 16.03 14.79
N HIS A 379 35.33 16.65 15.24
CA HIS A 379 34.58 16.19 16.43
C HIS A 379 34.14 14.74 16.27
N PHE A 380 33.53 14.38 15.14
CA PHE A 380 33.06 13.01 14.91
C PHE A 380 34.22 12.00 14.83
N ARG A 381 35.41 12.41 14.39
CA ARG A 381 36.60 11.56 14.39
C ARG A 381 37.08 11.31 15.83
N GLU A 382 37.19 12.37 16.63
CA GLU A 382 37.57 12.29 18.05
C GLU A 382 36.61 11.40 18.85
N ARG A 383 35.32 11.44 18.52
CA ARG A 383 34.28 10.61 19.15
C ARG A 383 34.18 9.18 18.58
N GLY A 384 34.87 8.87 17.48
CA GLY A 384 34.76 7.57 16.79
C GLY A 384 33.41 7.34 16.09
N TRP A 385 32.77 8.43 15.65
CA TRP A 385 31.47 8.44 14.96
C TRP A 385 31.59 8.61 13.45
N LEU A 386 32.71 9.16 12.95
CA LEU A 386 32.85 9.57 11.54
C LEU A 386 32.59 8.45 10.52
N SER A 387 32.98 7.20 10.79
CA SER A 387 32.74 6.05 9.89
C SER A 387 31.27 5.65 9.75
N ARG A 388 30.41 6.14 10.66
CA ARG A 388 28.96 5.95 10.69
C ARG A 388 28.21 7.20 10.22
N ALA A 389 28.94 8.28 9.95
CA ALA A 389 28.38 9.57 9.63
C ALA A 389 28.18 9.73 8.13
N PHE A 390 27.10 10.42 7.77
CA PHE A 390 26.84 10.80 6.38
C PHE A 390 26.27 12.21 6.29
N VAL A 391 26.37 12.80 5.11
CA VAL A 391 25.78 14.09 4.76
C VAL A 391 24.91 13.92 3.50
N HIS A 392 23.74 14.54 3.48
CA HIS A 392 22.85 14.51 2.32
C HIS A 392 23.33 15.50 1.25
N LEU A 393 23.49 15.01 0.02
CA LEU A 393 23.60 15.87 -1.15
C LEU A 393 22.24 16.58 -1.36
N PRO A 394 22.21 17.92 -1.43
CA PRO A 394 20.98 18.70 -1.48
C PRO A 394 20.44 18.79 -2.91
N VAL A 395 20.01 17.65 -3.44
CA VAL A 395 19.42 17.51 -4.78
C VAL A 395 18.06 16.81 -4.69
N GLY A 396 17.11 17.22 -5.53
CA GLY A 396 15.78 16.62 -5.62
C GLY A 396 15.62 15.76 -6.88
N ASP A 397 14.70 14.80 -6.84
CA ASP A 397 14.46 13.89 -7.98
C ASP A 397 13.90 14.61 -9.24
N GLY A 398 13.32 15.80 -9.07
CA GLY A 398 12.71 16.60 -10.14
C GLY A 398 13.64 17.65 -10.78
N ASP A 399 14.92 17.70 -10.39
CA ASP A 399 15.87 18.65 -10.93
C ASP A 399 16.32 18.26 -12.35
N ALA A 400 16.41 19.23 -13.28
CA ALA A 400 16.89 18.98 -14.65
C ALA A 400 18.32 18.42 -14.63
N PRO A 401 18.69 17.41 -15.45
CA PRO A 401 19.89 16.56 -15.26
C PRO A 401 21.23 17.30 -15.06
N GLU A 402 21.42 18.43 -15.74
CA GLU A 402 22.64 19.22 -15.59
C GLU A 402 22.76 19.92 -14.22
N ALA A 403 21.63 20.22 -13.57
CA ALA A 403 21.60 20.89 -12.27
C ALA A 403 22.11 19.97 -11.15
N PRO A 404 21.67 18.69 -11.03
CA PRO A 404 22.26 17.72 -10.14
C PRO A 404 23.76 17.50 -10.36
N ALA A 405 24.21 17.39 -11.61
CA ALA A 405 25.64 17.20 -11.92
C ALA A 405 26.50 18.35 -11.36
N ARG A 406 26.07 19.58 -11.62
CA ARG A 406 26.74 20.79 -11.14
C ARG A 406 26.66 20.90 -9.62
N MET A 407 25.52 20.55 -9.03
CA MET A 407 25.35 20.55 -7.57
C MET A 407 26.25 19.51 -6.91
N ALA A 408 26.29 18.27 -7.41
CA ALA A 408 27.16 17.20 -6.94
C ALA A 408 28.64 17.63 -7.01
N THR A 409 29.05 18.22 -8.13
CA THR A 409 30.43 18.72 -8.29
C THR A 409 30.75 19.85 -7.32
N TRP A 410 29.85 20.84 -7.18
CA TRP A 410 30.05 21.96 -6.26
C TRP A 410 30.08 21.50 -4.80
N PHE A 411 29.14 20.64 -4.42
CA PHE A 411 29.02 20.10 -3.07
C PHE A 411 30.19 19.17 -2.74
N GLY A 412 30.58 18.30 -3.67
CA GLY A 412 31.76 17.45 -3.52
C GLY A 412 33.04 18.26 -3.30
N ARG A 413 33.23 19.35 -4.07
CA ARG A 413 34.35 20.28 -3.85
C ARG A 413 34.27 21.00 -2.50
N LEU A 414 33.07 21.33 -2.03
CA LEU A 414 32.86 21.91 -0.71
C LEU A 414 33.26 20.92 0.40
N MET A 415 32.81 19.66 0.29
CA MET A 415 33.17 18.59 1.22
C MET A 415 34.68 18.33 1.22
N ALA A 416 35.31 18.24 0.04
CA ALA A 416 36.75 18.04 -0.10
C ALA A 416 37.57 19.19 0.51
N ARG A 417 37.09 20.43 0.43
CA ARG A 417 37.70 21.58 1.14
C ARG A 417 37.55 21.44 2.66
N GLY A 418 36.49 20.82 3.15
CA GLY A 418 36.31 20.51 4.57
C GLY A 418 37.35 19.53 5.11
N GLY A 419 37.88 18.61 4.29
CA GLY A 419 38.85 17.58 4.70
C GLY A 419 38.33 16.18 4.40
N GLU A 420 38.90 15.14 5.03
CA GLU A 420 38.35 13.77 4.95
C GLU A 420 36.95 13.79 5.59
N ALA A 421 35.94 13.77 4.73
CA ALA A 421 34.56 14.09 5.04
C ALA A 421 33.74 12.84 5.36
N ALA A 422 32.65 13.03 6.09
CA ALA A 422 31.60 12.02 6.20
C ALA A 422 31.10 11.60 4.82
N ALA A 423 30.57 10.38 4.72
CA ALA A 423 30.12 9.83 3.46
C ALA A 423 29.05 10.73 2.80
N VAL A 424 29.26 11.10 1.55
CA VAL A 424 28.31 11.89 0.76
C VAL A 424 27.24 10.96 0.20
N LEU A 425 26.02 11.14 0.70
CA LEU A 425 24.85 10.41 0.25
C LEU A 425 24.13 11.16 -0.86
N CYS A 426 24.03 10.54 -2.03
CA CYS A 426 23.29 11.06 -3.18
C CYS A 426 21.91 10.41 -3.27
N PRO A 427 20.81 11.17 -3.15
CA PRO A 427 19.46 10.62 -3.26
C PRO A 427 19.01 10.33 -4.70
N LEU A 428 19.88 10.56 -5.69
CA LEU A 428 19.63 10.28 -7.10
C LEU A 428 20.23 8.93 -7.50
N PHE A 429 20.45 8.75 -8.79
CA PHE A 429 20.84 7.49 -9.41
C PHE A 429 21.92 7.72 -10.49
N PRO A 430 22.80 6.73 -10.74
CA PRO A 430 23.91 6.85 -11.69
C PRO A 430 23.54 6.50 -13.14
N GLN A 431 22.47 5.71 -13.37
CA GLN A 431 22.17 5.17 -14.70
C GLN A 431 21.43 6.14 -15.63
N ASP A 432 21.47 5.85 -16.93
CA ASP A 432 20.66 6.49 -17.97
C ASP A 432 19.19 6.09 -17.83
N MET A 433 18.28 7.07 -17.91
CA MET A 433 16.84 6.87 -17.76
C MET A 433 16.08 6.96 -19.09
N ALA A 434 16.73 7.31 -20.19
CA ALA A 434 16.12 7.30 -21.52
C ALA A 434 15.47 5.96 -21.90
N PRO A 435 16.05 4.77 -21.58
CA PRO A 435 15.41 3.48 -21.85
C PRO A 435 14.07 3.26 -21.12
N TYR A 436 13.79 4.06 -20.08
CA TYR A 436 12.57 3.98 -19.27
C TYR A 436 11.61 5.14 -19.54
N GLY A 437 11.78 5.84 -20.68
CA GLY A 437 10.86 6.85 -21.19
C GLY A 437 11.19 8.30 -20.81
N TRP A 438 12.26 8.52 -20.03
CA TRP A 438 12.76 9.87 -19.73
C TRP A 438 13.85 10.27 -20.73
N GLU A 439 13.46 10.50 -21.99
CA GLU A 439 14.38 10.66 -23.15
C GLU A 439 15.45 11.75 -22.97
N ASP A 440 15.12 12.85 -22.28
CA ASP A 440 16.04 13.98 -22.07
C ASP A 440 16.97 13.80 -20.86
N PHE A 441 16.89 12.67 -20.15
CA PHE A 441 17.74 12.38 -19.00
C PHE A 441 19.00 11.61 -19.42
N GLY A 442 20.14 12.29 -19.48
CA GLY A 442 21.44 11.64 -19.67
C GLY A 442 22.04 11.10 -18.37
N SER A 443 22.87 10.05 -18.47
CA SER A 443 23.67 9.58 -17.34
C SER A 443 24.52 10.72 -16.78
N THR A 444 24.50 10.92 -15.45
CA THR A 444 25.23 12.03 -14.84
C THR A 444 26.54 11.55 -14.22
N ALA A 445 27.67 12.15 -14.62
CA ALA A 445 28.99 11.83 -14.06
C ALA A 445 29.17 12.39 -12.64
N MET A 446 28.41 11.88 -11.67
CA MET A 446 28.47 12.29 -10.26
C MET A 446 29.33 11.36 -9.39
N GLY A 447 29.65 10.16 -9.89
CA GLY A 447 30.27 9.08 -9.11
C GLY A 447 31.52 9.52 -8.34
N GLU A 448 32.37 10.39 -8.88
CA GLU A 448 33.57 10.90 -8.19
C GLU A 448 33.27 11.52 -6.80
N TRP A 449 32.07 12.09 -6.62
CA TRP A 449 31.69 12.85 -5.43
C TRP A 449 30.68 12.12 -4.53
N VAL A 450 30.38 10.85 -4.83
CA VAL A 450 29.35 10.07 -4.14
C VAL A 450 29.96 8.84 -3.49
N ASP A 451 29.72 8.69 -2.19
CA ASP A 451 30.11 7.53 -1.40
C ASP A 451 28.95 6.55 -1.22
N VAL A 452 27.72 7.08 -1.18
CA VAL A 452 26.49 6.31 -0.99
C VAL A 452 25.42 6.74 -1.99
N TRP A 453 24.96 5.81 -2.82
CA TRP A 453 23.78 6.02 -3.65
C TRP A 453 22.52 5.63 -2.90
N ALA A 454 21.50 6.48 -2.90
CA ALA A 454 20.24 6.27 -2.19
C ALA A 454 19.00 6.69 -3.00
N PRO A 455 18.81 6.21 -4.24
CA PRO A 455 17.65 6.60 -5.04
C PRO A 455 16.33 6.13 -4.43
N ARG A 456 15.23 6.82 -4.77
CA ARG A 456 13.89 6.24 -4.62
C ARG A 456 13.84 4.90 -5.34
N ALA A 457 13.08 3.95 -4.79
CA ALA A 457 13.01 2.61 -5.37
C ALA A 457 12.62 2.63 -6.86
N GLN A 458 11.72 3.52 -7.32
CA GLN A 458 11.38 3.59 -8.76
C GLN A 458 12.58 3.86 -9.69
N PHE A 459 13.65 4.46 -9.17
CA PHE A 459 14.88 4.76 -9.89
C PHE A 459 16.05 3.85 -9.48
N TYR A 460 15.82 2.82 -8.68
CA TYR A 460 16.88 1.92 -8.25
C TYR A 460 17.09 0.81 -9.28
N ASP A 461 18.19 0.88 -10.04
CA ASP A 461 18.63 -0.20 -10.92
C ASP A 461 19.63 -1.12 -10.20
N ALA A 462 19.24 -2.37 -9.92
CA ALA A 462 20.08 -3.31 -9.18
C ALA A 462 21.39 -3.67 -9.92
N GLY A 463 21.40 -3.61 -11.25
CA GLY A 463 22.60 -3.82 -12.07
C GLY A 463 23.57 -2.66 -11.96
N ALA A 464 23.10 -1.43 -12.10
CA ALA A 464 23.90 -0.22 -11.93
C ALA A 464 24.45 -0.12 -10.50
N MET A 465 23.62 -0.34 -9.49
CA MET A 465 24.03 -0.34 -8.08
C MET A 465 25.05 -1.43 -7.78
N ARG A 466 24.96 -2.59 -8.44
CA ARG A 466 26.00 -3.62 -8.34
C ARG A 466 27.34 -3.14 -8.89
N LEU A 467 27.36 -2.38 -9.98
CA LEU A 467 28.60 -1.80 -10.52
C LEU A 467 29.20 -0.78 -9.53
N GLU A 468 28.37 0.10 -8.96
CA GLU A 468 28.83 1.07 -7.96
C GLU A 468 29.42 0.39 -6.71
N ARG A 469 28.85 -0.74 -6.26
CA ARG A 469 29.43 -1.55 -5.17
C ARG A 469 30.78 -2.16 -5.53
N LEU A 470 30.98 -2.56 -6.79
CA LEU A 470 32.29 -3.06 -7.25
C LEU A 470 33.35 -1.95 -7.25
N ASP A 471 32.93 -0.70 -7.40
CA ASP A 471 33.77 0.50 -7.27
C ASP A 471 33.97 0.95 -5.81
N GLY A 472 33.49 0.16 -4.84
CA GLY A 472 33.68 0.41 -3.41
C GLY A 472 32.65 1.35 -2.77
N ARG A 473 31.63 1.78 -3.52
CA ARG A 473 30.54 2.61 -2.97
C ARG A 473 29.50 1.76 -2.26
N ARG A 474 28.71 2.42 -1.42
CA ARG A 474 27.57 1.81 -0.73
C ARG A 474 26.28 2.12 -1.44
N THR A 475 25.29 1.25 -1.28
CA THR A 475 23.99 1.39 -1.94
C THR A 475 22.88 1.24 -0.92
N TRP A 476 22.09 2.29 -0.78
CA TRP A 476 20.90 2.39 0.06
C TRP A 476 19.69 2.62 -0.85
N VAL A 477 18.49 2.48 -0.32
CA VAL A 477 17.26 2.75 -1.08
C VAL A 477 16.35 3.65 -0.28
N ARG A 478 15.75 4.64 -0.95
CA ARG A 478 14.62 5.38 -0.39
C ARG A 478 13.33 4.64 -0.72
N LEU A 479 12.44 4.51 0.27
CA LEU A 479 11.12 3.93 0.02
C LEU A 479 10.37 4.69 -1.07
N ASP A 480 9.54 3.93 -1.79
CA ASP A 480 8.62 4.39 -2.80
C ASP A 480 7.28 3.65 -2.61
N ARG A 481 6.41 3.73 -3.60
CA ARG A 481 5.16 2.97 -3.65
C ARG A 481 5.34 1.58 -4.30
N PRO A 482 4.42 0.64 -4.04
CA PRO A 482 4.32 -0.59 -4.81
C PRO A 482 4.10 -0.30 -6.31
N PRO A 483 4.65 -1.13 -7.22
CA PRO A 483 5.43 -2.34 -7.00
C PRO A 483 6.95 -2.10 -6.81
N PHE A 484 7.43 -0.85 -6.83
CA PHE A 484 8.87 -0.56 -6.80
C PHE A 484 9.51 -0.93 -5.46
N SER A 485 8.78 -0.71 -4.36
CA SER A 485 9.09 -1.22 -3.03
C SER A 485 7.83 -1.45 -2.21
N GLY A 486 7.98 -2.05 -1.04
CA GLY A 486 6.97 -1.92 0.02
C GLY A 486 6.74 -0.45 0.42
N THR A 487 5.67 -0.17 1.16
CA THR A 487 5.29 1.18 1.59
C THR A 487 4.83 1.20 3.05
N LEU A 488 4.90 2.37 3.66
CA LEU A 488 4.44 2.67 5.02
C LEU A 488 3.22 3.60 5.04
N SER A 489 2.59 3.87 3.89
CA SER A 489 1.34 4.64 3.81
C SER A 489 0.25 4.03 4.71
N ILE A 490 -0.68 4.85 5.20
CA ILE A 490 -1.88 4.37 5.92
C ILE A 490 -2.73 3.42 5.05
N ALA A 491 -2.62 3.56 3.72
CA ALA A 491 -3.25 2.68 2.75
C ALA A 491 -2.49 1.35 2.52
N ALA A 492 -1.35 1.14 3.18
CA ALA A 492 -0.55 -0.06 2.99
C ALA A 492 -1.27 -1.30 3.53
N ARG A 493 -1.25 -2.39 2.76
CA ARG A 493 -1.66 -3.71 3.26
C ARG A 493 -0.52 -4.28 4.12
N PRO A 494 -0.80 -5.22 5.06
CA PRO A 494 0.25 -5.84 5.86
C PRO A 494 1.39 -6.45 5.03
N ALA A 495 1.08 -7.02 3.86
CA ALA A 495 2.07 -7.55 2.92
C ALA A 495 2.99 -6.46 2.34
N ASP A 496 2.46 -5.27 2.05
CA ASP A 496 3.24 -4.16 1.49
C ASP A 496 4.28 -3.64 2.51
N VAL A 497 3.91 -3.57 3.79
CA VAL A 497 4.85 -3.24 4.88
C VAL A 497 5.87 -4.37 5.06
N ARG A 498 5.41 -5.63 5.04
CA ARG A 498 6.28 -6.79 5.22
C ARG A 498 7.33 -6.91 4.11
N ALA A 499 6.99 -6.54 2.89
CA ALA A 499 7.88 -6.60 1.74
C ALA A 499 9.11 -5.67 1.82
N ILE A 500 9.15 -4.69 2.72
CA ILE A 500 10.21 -3.66 2.78
C ILE A 500 11.62 -4.26 2.90
N ALA A 501 11.89 -5.05 3.95
CA ALA A 501 13.24 -5.60 4.16
C ALA A 501 13.60 -6.69 3.12
N TRP A 502 12.59 -7.42 2.62
CA TRP A 502 12.76 -8.38 1.54
C TRP A 502 13.14 -7.70 0.21
N THR A 503 12.53 -6.56 -0.08
CA THR A 503 12.85 -5.70 -1.23
C THR A 503 14.27 -5.16 -1.10
N ALA A 504 14.65 -4.64 0.08
CA ALA A 504 16.01 -4.16 0.32
C ALA A 504 17.05 -5.25 0.07
N ARG A 505 16.82 -6.48 0.56
CA ARG A 505 17.68 -7.64 0.26
C ARG A 505 17.75 -7.92 -1.24
N ARG A 506 16.62 -7.92 -1.96
CA ARG A 506 16.58 -8.15 -3.42
C ARG A 506 17.38 -7.11 -4.21
N LEU A 507 17.40 -5.87 -3.74
CA LEU A 507 18.16 -4.77 -4.32
C LEU A 507 19.63 -4.74 -3.87
N GLY A 508 19.99 -5.54 -2.86
CA GLY A 508 21.28 -5.50 -2.16
C GLY A 508 21.51 -4.18 -1.41
N ALA A 509 20.43 -3.49 -1.03
CA ALA A 509 20.52 -2.22 -0.32
C ALA A 509 20.76 -2.45 1.18
N GLU A 510 21.78 -1.78 1.74
CA GLU A 510 22.15 -1.91 3.16
C GLU A 510 21.20 -1.15 4.10
N VAL A 511 20.65 -0.02 3.62
CA VAL A 511 19.80 0.87 4.39
C VAL A 511 18.57 1.24 3.57
N VAL A 512 17.42 1.24 4.22
CA VAL A 512 16.17 1.80 3.72
C VAL A 512 15.93 3.14 4.42
N LEU A 513 15.94 4.23 3.65
CA LEU A 513 15.50 5.54 4.13
C LEU A 513 13.98 5.61 4.01
N ALA A 514 13.29 5.61 5.15
CA ALA A 514 11.83 5.42 5.22
C ALA A 514 11.02 6.71 5.50
N GLY A 515 11.69 7.87 5.56
CA GLY A 515 11.05 9.16 5.86
C GLY A 515 10.96 9.42 7.37
N ALA A 516 10.06 10.33 7.77
CA ALA A 516 9.85 10.66 9.19
C ALA A 516 8.94 9.64 9.88
N ALA A 517 9.22 9.35 11.15
CA ALA A 517 8.34 8.55 12.01
C ALA A 517 7.11 9.35 12.47
N ASP A 518 7.26 10.66 12.60
CA ASP A 518 6.35 11.64 13.19
C ASP A 518 6.10 12.87 12.28
N PRO A 519 5.72 12.71 11.00
CA PRO A 519 5.31 13.81 10.13
C PRO A 519 3.95 14.37 10.58
N TRP A 520 3.94 15.04 11.73
CA TRP A 520 2.75 15.59 12.34
C TRP A 520 2.50 17.02 11.88
N PRO A 521 1.25 17.52 12.01
CA PRO A 521 0.95 18.93 11.85
C PRO A 521 1.89 19.80 12.69
N PRO A 522 2.14 21.06 12.30
CA PRO A 522 3.03 21.94 13.05
C PRO A 522 2.55 22.18 14.50
N PRO A 523 3.46 22.53 15.42
CA PRO A 523 3.12 22.81 16.81
C PRO A 523 1.94 23.79 16.97
N GLY A 524 1.01 23.44 17.86
CA GLY A 524 -0.19 24.24 18.13
C GLY A 524 -1.41 23.92 17.23
N ALA A 525 -1.23 23.13 16.17
CA ALA A 525 -2.33 22.53 15.43
C ALA A 525 -2.96 21.33 16.16
N ASP A 526 -4.07 20.80 15.65
CA ASP A 526 -4.65 19.54 16.12
C ASP A 526 -3.70 18.38 15.82
N ALA A 527 -3.39 17.60 16.85
CA ALA A 527 -2.43 16.49 16.81
C ALA A 527 -3.10 15.14 17.13
N ARG A 528 -4.44 15.07 17.06
CA ARG A 528 -5.15 13.79 17.15
C ARG A 528 -4.71 12.88 16.00
N PRO A 529 -4.78 11.54 16.17
CA PRO A 529 -4.32 10.61 15.15
C PRO A 529 -4.91 10.86 13.75
N GLN A 530 -6.21 11.19 13.68
CA GLN A 530 -6.85 11.51 12.40
C GLN A 530 -6.22 12.73 11.73
N ALA A 531 -5.99 13.82 12.47
CA ALA A 531 -5.35 15.03 11.93
C ALA A 531 -3.91 14.77 11.46
N CYS A 532 -3.21 13.82 12.08
CA CYS A 532 -1.89 13.38 11.61
C CYS A 532 -1.98 12.63 10.28
N VAL A 533 -2.95 11.72 10.13
CA VAL A 533 -3.18 10.99 8.87
C VAL A 533 -3.62 11.94 7.75
N ASP A 534 -4.47 12.91 8.06
CA ASP A 534 -4.94 13.92 7.12
C ASP A 534 -3.80 14.85 6.65
N HIS A 535 -2.79 15.08 7.51
CA HIS A 535 -1.60 15.86 7.18
C HIS A 535 -0.58 15.06 6.37
N ASP A 536 -0.23 13.87 6.85
CA ASP A 536 0.63 12.92 6.14
C ASP A 536 0.27 11.47 6.52
N GLY A 537 -0.28 10.74 5.55
CA GLY A 537 -0.65 9.34 5.71
C GLY A 537 0.53 8.40 5.99
N ALA A 538 1.78 8.87 5.92
CA ALA A 538 2.97 8.09 6.28
C ALA A 538 3.29 8.09 7.79
N ALA A 539 2.55 8.84 8.62
CA ALA A 539 2.82 8.91 10.06
C ALA A 539 2.85 7.53 10.73
N LEU A 540 3.99 7.13 11.30
CA LEU A 540 4.20 5.80 11.90
C LEU A 540 4.02 5.76 13.42
N CYS A 541 3.99 6.90 14.06
CA CYS A 541 3.58 7.05 15.45
C CYS A 541 2.68 8.27 15.59
N TYR A 542 1.95 8.33 16.69
CA TYR A 542 0.94 9.35 16.93
C TYR A 542 1.19 10.06 18.27
N PRO A 543 0.87 11.36 18.38
CA PRO A 543 1.02 12.10 19.63
C PRO A 543 0.26 11.44 20.78
N GLY A 544 0.97 11.12 21.86
CA GLY A 544 0.38 10.45 23.02
C GLY A 544 -0.54 11.34 23.84
N VAL A 545 -0.41 12.66 23.70
CA VAL A 545 -1.21 13.66 24.44
C VAL A 545 -2.71 13.51 24.19
N ALA A 546 -3.12 13.02 23.01
CA ALA A 546 -4.51 12.71 22.69
C ALA A 546 -5.11 11.61 23.61
N PHE A 547 -4.24 10.81 24.24
CA PHE A 547 -4.56 9.70 25.12
C PHE A 547 -4.17 9.97 26.58
N GLY A 548 -3.68 11.17 26.90
CA GLY A 548 -3.16 11.53 28.22
C GLY A 548 -1.76 10.96 28.51
N LEU A 549 -0.97 10.69 27.48
CA LEU A 549 0.41 10.21 27.60
C LEU A 549 1.41 11.31 27.25
N ASN A 550 2.58 11.26 27.89
CA ASN A 550 3.67 12.22 27.66
C ASN A 550 4.65 11.77 26.56
N ALA A 551 4.37 10.64 25.90
CA ALA A 551 5.20 10.09 24.84
C ALA A 551 4.33 9.53 23.71
N PRO A 552 4.85 9.45 22.47
CA PRO A 552 4.09 8.97 21.33
C PRO A 552 3.66 7.51 21.45
N VAL A 553 2.60 7.15 20.73
CA VAL A 553 2.10 5.77 20.62
C VAL A 553 2.40 5.19 19.23
N PRO A 554 2.74 3.89 19.12
CA PRO A 554 3.11 3.29 17.85
C PRO A 554 1.90 3.00 16.95
N SER A 555 2.13 2.90 15.64
CA SER A 555 1.18 2.34 14.69
C SER A 555 1.25 0.81 14.58
N ALA A 556 0.21 0.17 14.03
CA ALA A 556 0.25 -1.23 13.61
C ALA A 556 1.27 -1.43 12.46
N ARG A 557 1.39 -0.45 11.55
CA ARG A 557 2.42 -0.44 10.50
C ARG A 557 3.85 -0.52 11.06
N LEU A 558 4.15 0.20 12.14
CA LEU A 558 5.46 0.11 12.80
C LEU A 558 5.73 -1.28 13.40
N LYS A 559 4.69 -1.98 13.88
CA LYS A 559 4.79 -3.39 14.33
C LYS A 559 5.04 -4.32 13.13
N GLY A 560 4.36 -4.09 12.01
CA GLY A 560 4.59 -4.79 10.75
C GLY A 560 6.02 -4.61 10.21
N LEU A 561 6.56 -3.40 10.31
CA LEU A 561 7.95 -3.11 9.94
C LEU A 561 8.96 -3.87 10.81
N ARG A 562 8.74 -3.93 12.13
CA ARG A 562 9.56 -4.78 13.03
C ARG A 562 9.52 -6.25 12.60
N ARG A 563 8.35 -6.75 12.17
CA ARG A 563 8.23 -8.12 11.66
C ARG A 563 9.02 -8.32 10.37
N SER A 564 8.98 -7.38 9.43
CA SER A 564 9.82 -7.38 8.22
C SER A 564 11.31 -7.47 8.57
N LEU A 565 11.78 -6.68 9.53
CA LEU A 565 13.17 -6.67 9.99
C LEU A 565 13.58 -7.94 10.75
N GLN A 566 12.66 -8.57 11.47
CA GLN A 566 12.89 -9.88 12.09
C GLN A 566 12.94 -11.01 11.05
N ASP A 567 12.26 -10.89 9.91
CA ASP A 567 12.44 -11.81 8.78
C ASP A 567 13.83 -11.63 8.14
N ALA A 568 14.31 -10.39 7.99
CA ALA A 568 15.68 -10.12 7.53
C ALA A 568 16.74 -10.72 8.46
N ALA A 569 16.56 -10.58 9.79
CA ALA A 569 17.45 -11.19 10.76
C ALA A 569 17.51 -12.74 10.66
N LEU A 570 16.42 -13.41 10.24
CA LEU A 570 16.44 -14.85 9.95
C LEU A 570 17.25 -15.15 8.68
N MET A 571 17.11 -14.33 7.64
CA MET A 571 17.91 -14.47 6.42
C MET A 571 19.41 -14.33 6.70
N ASP A 572 19.80 -13.42 7.59
CA ASP A 572 21.19 -13.24 7.99
C ASP A 572 21.74 -14.44 8.76
N LEU A 573 20.92 -15.06 9.62
CA LEU A 573 21.31 -16.31 10.29
C LEU A 573 21.50 -17.45 9.29
N LEU A 574 20.70 -17.51 8.22
CA LEU A 574 20.90 -18.48 7.15
C LEU A 574 22.22 -18.21 6.40
N ASP A 575 22.52 -16.95 6.08
CA ASP A 575 23.78 -16.55 5.44
C ASP A 575 24.98 -16.98 6.28
N GLN A 576 24.96 -16.70 7.60
CA GLN A 576 26.01 -17.08 8.55
C GLN A 576 26.23 -18.59 8.64
N ARG A 577 25.22 -19.41 8.31
CA ARG A 577 25.31 -20.88 8.29
C ARG A 577 25.56 -21.46 6.90
N GLY A 578 25.88 -20.64 5.91
CA GLY A 578 26.12 -21.08 4.53
C GLY A 578 24.84 -21.48 3.77
N LEU A 579 23.67 -21.12 4.29
CA LEU A 579 22.35 -21.40 3.72
C LEU A 579 21.72 -20.18 3.02
N GLY A 580 22.52 -19.17 2.66
CA GLY A 580 22.03 -17.94 2.03
C GLY A 580 21.24 -18.16 0.73
N HIS A 581 21.56 -19.22 -0.01
CA HIS A 581 20.79 -19.63 -1.19
C HIS A 581 19.32 -19.92 -0.88
N VAL A 582 18.96 -20.34 0.35
CA VAL A 582 17.57 -20.51 0.78
C VAL A 582 16.89 -19.15 0.90
N ALA A 583 17.52 -18.22 1.61
CA ALA A 583 17.02 -16.86 1.80
C ALA A 583 16.81 -16.15 0.46
N ASP A 584 17.79 -16.21 -0.43
CA ASP A 584 17.72 -15.59 -1.77
C ASP A 584 16.58 -16.18 -2.60
N ALA A 585 16.38 -17.49 -2.50
CA ALA A 585 15.39 -18.17 -3.29
C ALA A 585 13.96 -18.02 -2.75
N LEU A 586 13.80 -17.76 -1.45
CA LEU A 586 12.54 -17.31 -0.85
C LEU A 586 12.26 -15.85 -1.22
N ALA A 587 13.24 -14.97 -1.08
CA ALA A 587 13.12 -13.55 -1.40
C ALA A 587 12.79 -13.33 -2.89
N ALA A 588 13.42 -14.08 -3.80
CA ALA A 588 13.12 -14.00 -5.23
C ALA A 588 11.71 -14.51 -5.59
N SER A 589 11.15 -15.40 -4.78
CA SER A 589 9.79 -15.91 -4.98
C SER A 589 8.73 -15.00 -4.36
N LEU A 590 9.00 -14.38 -3.21
CA LEU A 590 8.08 -13.42 -2.59
C LEU A 590 8.14 -12.05 -3.25
N VAL A 591 9.31 -11.60 -3.70
CA VAL A 591 9.52 -10.28 -4.32
C VAL A 591 10.18 -10.51 -5.69
N PRO A 592 9.39 -10.88 -6.73
CA PRO A 592 9.93 -11.25 -8.03
C PRO A 592 10.58 -10.06 -8.75
N CYS A 593 9.96 -8.88 -8.66
CA CYS A 593 10.50 -7.61 -9.16
C CYS A 593 10.51 -6.56 -8.04
N ALA A 594 11.46 -5.64 -8.13
CA ALA A 594 11.65 -4.50 -7.23
C ALA A 594 12.52 -3.46 -7.93
N GLY A 595 12.45 -2.23 -7.45
CA GLY A 595 13.09 -1.08 -8.07
C GLY A 595 12.72 -0.94 -9.55
N ILE A 596 13.64 -0.48 -10.39
CA ILE A 596 13.36 -0.22 -11.80
C ILE A 596 12.92 -1.48 -12.59
N SER A 597 13.25 -2.68 -12.11
CA SER A 597 12.79 -3.93 -12.74
C SER A 597 11.27 -4.11 -12.66
N ALA A 598 10.61 -3.39 -11.76
CA ALA A 598 9.15 -3.35 -11.62
C ALA A 598 8.47 -2.35 -12.58
N CYS A 599 9.24 -1.64 -13.41
CA CYS A 599 8.74 -0.86 -14.55
C CYS A 599 8.15 -1.79 -15.64
N ASP A 600 7.05 -1.37 -16.26
CA ASP A 600 6.47 -2.03 -17.44
C ASP A 600 6.81 -1.30 -18.75
N ALA A 601 6.02 -0.30 -19.16
CA ALA A 601 6.33 0.48 -20.37
C ALA A 601 7.40 1.55 -20.13
N HIS A 602 7.29 2.25 -18.99
CA HIS A 602 8.09 3.43 -18.65
C HIS A 602 7.98 3.72 -17.14
N LEU A 603 8.74 4.68 -16.61
CA LEU A 603 8.82 4.94 -15.15
C LEU A 603 7.48 5.25 -14.47
N GLY A 604 6.56 5.92 -15.18
CA GLY A 604 5.19 6.14 -14.67
C GLY A 604 4.28 4.91 -14.67
N ASP A 605 4.66 3.82 -15.34
CA ASP A 605 3.86 2.61 -15.54
C ASP A 605 4.50 1.41 -14.81
N GLY A 606 4.06 1.18 -13.58
CA GLY A 606 4.49 0.05 -12.77
C GLY A 606 3.74 -1.23 -13.11
N ARG A 607 4.42 -2.37 -12.97
CA ARG A 607 3.81 -3.71 -13.02
C ARG A 607 2.74 -3.89 -11.92
N ALA A 608 2.04 -5.03 -11.96
CA ALA A 608 1.26 -5.46 -10.80
C ALA A 608 2.18 -5.62 -9.58
N ILE A 609 1.58 -5.42 -8.40
CA ILE A 609 2.23 -5.77 -7.14
C ILE A 609 2.50 -7.27 -7.15
N GLY A 610 3.78 -7.63 -7.34
CA GLY A 610 4.18 -9.01 -7.59
C GLY A 610 4.33 -9.87 -6.34
N TRP A 611 4.29 -9.28 -5.14
CA TRP A 611 4.36 -10.03 -3.89
C TRP A 611 2.98 -10.50 -3.42
N PRO A 612 2.89 -11.71 -2.80
CA PRO A 612 1.60 -12.23 -2.32
C PRO A 612 0.97 -11.30 -1.30
N VAL A 613 -0.32 -11.02 -1.49
CA VAL A 613 -1.13 -10.22 -0.55
C VAL A 613 -1.51 -11.08 0.64
N GLU A 614 -1.74 -12.36 0.39
CA GLU A 614 -2.17 -13.30 1.39
C GLU A 614 -1.03 -13.61 2.37
N PRO A 615 -1.32 -13.82 3.66
CA PRO A 615 -0.33 -14.02 4.70
C PRO A 615 0.38 -15.39 4.63
N GLN A 616 -0.24 -16.40 4.02
CA GLN A 616 0.21 -17.80 4.06
C GLN A 616 1.59 -17.99 3.40
N PRO A 617 1.91 -17.43 2.22
CA PRO A 617 3.23 -17.56 1.61
C PRO A 617 4.35 -16.97 2.48
N TRP A 618 4.09 -15.85 3.15
CA TRP A 618 5.05 -15.23 4.05
C TRP A 618 5.29 -16.06 5.31
N ARG A 619 4.23 -16.65 5.88
CA ARG A 619 4.36 -17.60 7.00
C ARG A 619 5.13 -18.85 6.60
N ALA A 620 4.83 -19.41 5.42
CA ALA A 620 5.53 -20.57 4.90
C ALA A 620 7.02 -20.27 4.70
N ALA A 621 7.38 -19.12 4.11
CA ALA A 621 8.76 -18.70 3.97
C ALA A 621 9.46 -18.58 5.32
N ARG A 622 8.82 -17.94 6.30
CA ARG A 622 9.37 -17.83 7.66
C ARG A 622 9.58 -19.21 8.30
N GLN A 623 8.60 -20.10 8.21
CA GLN A 623 8.70 -21.44 8.79
C GLN A 623 9.82 -22.26 8.11
N ILE A 624 9.95 -22.16 6.79
CA ILE A 624 11.06 -22.77 6.04
C ILE A 624 12.40 -22.27 6.59
N MET A 625 12.58 -20.96 6.77
CA MET A 625 13.83 -20.42 7.32
C MET A 625 14.13 -20.97 8.73
N ILE A 626 13.12 -21.03 9.59
CA ILE A 626 13.22 -21.58 10.95
C ILE A 626 13.60 -23.06 10.91
N ASP A 627 12.95 -23.87 10.07
CA ASP A 627 13.20 -25.31 9.96
C ASP A 627 14.63 -25.59 9.50
N GLU A 628 15.13 -24.83 8.50
CA GLU A 628 16.51 -24.96 8.02
C GLU A 628 17.53 -24.56 9.10
N LEU A 629 17.26 -23.48 9.86
CA LEU A 629 18.10 -23.08 11.00
C LEU A 629 18.10 -24.12 12.12
N CYS A 630 16.95 -24.71 12.46
CA CYS A 630 16.88 -25.75 13.47
C CYS A 630 17.68 -27.00 13.05
N ARG A 631 17.60 -27.40 11.78
CA ARG A 631 18.34 -28.55 11.23
C ARG A 631 19.85 -28.33 11.17
N ALA A 632 20.27 -27.12 10.84
CA ALA A 632 21.68 -26.77 10.83
C ALA A 632 22.30 -26.71 12.25
N GLY A 633 21.49 -26.76 13.32
CA GLY A 633 21.97 -26.79 14.70
C GLY A 633 22.28 -28.22 15.18
N GLU A 634 23.44 -28.43 15.80
CA GLU A 634 23.92 -29.74 16.27
C GLU A 634 23.16 -30.33 17.50
N ARG A 635 22.03 -29.74 17.94
CA ARG A 635 21.36 -30.16 19.19
C ARG A 635 19.85 -30.39 19.05
N ARG A 636 19.49 -31.66 19.24
CA ARG A 636 18.16 -32.28 19.42
C ARG A 636 17.28 -32.37 18.17
N THR A 637 16.78 -33.59 17.92
CA THR A 637 15.59 -33.84 17.11
C THR A 637 14.38 -33.19 17.80
N TRP A 638 13.90 -32.08 17.25
CA TRP A 638 12.63 -31.46 17.64
C TRP A 638 11.46 -32.29 17.07
N PRO A 639 10.34 -32.44 17.80
CA PRO A 639 9.21 -33.25 17.34
C PRO A 639 8.65 -32.75 16.00
N ASP A 640 8.38 -33.67 15.08
CA ASP A 640 7.70 -33.49 13.78
C ASP A 640 8.11 -32.26 12.95
N ILE A 641 9.31 -32.32 12.36
CA ILE A 641 9.61 -31.60 11.10
C ILE A 641 8.97 -32.32 9.89
N THR A 642 7.85 -33.01 10.12
CA THR A 642 6.93 -33.52 9.10
C THR A 642 6.02 -32.36 8.77
N ASP A 643 6.40 -31.44 7.89
CA ASP A 643 6.02 -31.58 6.49
C ASP A 643 6.79 -30.56 5.63
N ARG A 644 8.13 -30.57 5.69
CA ARG A 644 8.99 -29.64 4.89
C ARG A 644 8.56 -29.62 3.43
N ASP A 645 8.32 -30.79 2.86
CA ASP A 645 7.91 -30.93 1.47
C ASP A 645 6.54 -30.29 1.21
N VAL A 646 5.61 -30.32 2.17
CA VAL A 646 4.33 -29.60 2.06
C VAL A 646 4.47 -28.10 2.26
N GLN A 647 5.30 -27.61 3.18
CA GLN A 647 5.53 -26.17 3.35
C GLN A 647 6.19 -25.57 2.10
N TRP A 648 7.22 -26.24 1.58
CA TRP A 648 7.80 -25.89 0.30
C TRP A 648 6.73 -25.99 -0.80
N ARG A 649 6.00 -27.10 -0.94
CA ARG A 649 4.98 -27.24 -2.00
C ARG A 649 3.94 -26.10 -1.95
N ARG A 650 3.38 -25.79 -0.78
CA ARG A 650 2.43 -24.67 -0.59
C ARG A 650 3.04 -23.32 -0.95
N PHE A 651 4.26 -23.05 -0.47
CA PHE A 651 4.98 -21.82 -0.82
C PHE A 651 5.16 -21.69 -2.34
N MET A 652 5.50 -22.80 -2.99
CA MET A 652 5.82 -22.85 -4.41
C MET A 652 4.58 -22.71 -5.28
N GLU A 653 3.49 -23.40 -4.92
CA GLU A 653 2.18 -23.25 -5.57
C GLU A 653 1.67 -21.81 -5.47
N ALA A 654 1.92 -21.13 -4.34
CA ALA A 654 1.50 -19.75 -4.16
C ALA A 654 2.35 -18.73 -4.92
N THR A 655 3.66 -18.94 -5.03
CA THR A 655 4.62 -17.92 -5.52
C THR A 655 5.18 -18.18 -6.92
N ARG A 656 5.18 -19.42 -7.41
CA ARG A 656 5.76 -19.78 -8.71
C ARG A 656 4.66 -20.00 -9.73
N ARG A 657 4.22 -18.91 -10.35
CA ARG A 657 3.15 -18.90 -11.36
C ARG A 657 3.70 -18.60 -12.75
N VAL A 658 2.92 -18.96 -13.76
CA VAL A 658 3.12 -18.47 -15.13
C VAL A 658 1.87 -17.69 -15.48
N GLU A 659 2.05 -16.44 -15.85
CA GLU A 659 0.92 -15.54 -16.10
C GLU A 659 0.88 -15.18 -17.57
N LEU A 660 -0.28 -15.36 -18.19
CA LEU A 660 -0.56 -14.90 -19.54
C LEU A 660 -1.56 -13.76 -19.45
N THR A 661 -1.24 -12.64 -20.08
CA THR A 661 -2.04 -11.43 -19.96
C THR A 661 -2.17 -10.72 -21.29
N CYS A 662 -3.34 -10.18 -21.60
CA CYS A 662 -3.56 -9.34 -22.77
C CYS A 662 -3.19 -7.90 -22.42
N ASP A 663 -2.29 -7.29 -23.19
CA ASP A 663 -1.88 -5.90 -23.03
C ASP A 663 -2.71 -4.95 -23.91
N GLY A 664 -3.43 -5.49 -24.90
CA GLY A 664 -4.29 -4.72 -25.80
C GLY A 664 -4.56 -5.44 -27.12
N ALA A 665 -5.59 -5.00 -27.83
CA ALA A 665 -5.99 -5.52 -29.14
C ALA A 665 -6.08 -4.37 -30.15
N ARG A 666 -5.27 -4.41 -31.21
CA ARG A 666 -5.27 -3.38 -32.26
C ARG A 666 -5.86 -3.93 -33.55
N VAL A 667 -6.78 -3.17 -34.14
CA VAL A 667 -7.47 -3.50 -35.39
C VAL A 667 -6.96 -2.60 -36.50
N ARG A 668 -6.61 -3.19 -37.64
CA ARG A 668 -6.15 -2.49 -38.84
C ARG A 668 -6.91 -2.96 -40.07
N PRO A 669 -7.18 -2.09 -41.06
CA PRO A 669 -7.68 -2.53 -42.35
C PRO A 669 -6.70 -3.49 -43.04
N ALA A 670 -7.23 -4.57 -43.62
CA ALA A 670 -6.44 -5.53 -44.39
C ALA A 670 -6.61 -5.27 -45.90
N GLY A 671 -5.51 -4.92 -46.58
CA GLY A 671 -5.54 -4.60 -48.01
C GLY A 671 -6.12 -3.21 -48.30
N ALA A 672 -6.77 -3.03 -49.46
CA ALA A 672 -7.36 -1.74 -49.82
C ALA A 672 -8.61 -1.42 -48.96
N ALA A 673 -8.76 -0.16 -48.56
CA ALA A 673 -9.73 0.31 -47.54
C ALA A 673 -11.21 -0.07 -47.77
N HIS A 674 -11.59 -0.42 -49.01
CA HIS A 674 -12.96 -0.73 -49.42
C HIS A 674 -13.36 -2.21 -49.26
N THR A 675 -12.43 -3.09 -48.91
CA THR A 675 -12.71 -4.55 -48.81
C THR A 675 -13.43 -4.94 -47.52
N GLY A 676 -13.45 -4.07 -46.51
CA GLY A 676 -14.07 -4.33 -45.20
C GLY A 676 -13.34 -5.37 -44.33
N ARG A 677 -12.26 -5.97 -44.83
CA ARG A 677 -11.44 -6.95 -44.10
C ARG A 677 -10.57 -6.24 -43.07
N MET A 678 -10.45 -6.86 -41.90
CA MET A 678 -9.66 -6.34 -40.80
C MET A 678 -8.62 -7.36 -40.33
N THR A 679 -7.44 -6.89 -39.94
CA THR A 679 -6.45 -7.64 -39.19
C THR A 679 -6.51 -7.21 -37.73
N ILE A 680 -6.59 -8.17 -36.82
CA ILE A 680 -6.58 -7.96 -35.38
C ILE A 680 -5.27 -8.50 -34.81
N GLU A 681 -4.51 -7.65 -34.16
CA GLU A 681 -3.31 -8.01 -33.38
C GLU A 681 -3.64 -8.03 -31.90
N LEU A 682 -3.66 -9.23 -31.32
CA LEU A 682 -3.75 -9.41 -29.87
C LEU A 682 -2.35 -9.46 -29.31
N ARG A 683 -1.97 -8.45 -28.53
CA ARG A 683 -0.64 -8.35 -27.92
C ARG A 683 -0.72 -8.88 -26.50
N MET A 684 -0.01 -9.97 -26.25
CA MET A 684 0.00 -10.68 -24.98
C MET A 684 1.38 -10.59 -24.33
N THR A 685 1.43 -10.58 -23.01
CA THR A 685 2.65 -10.79 -22.24
C THR A 685 2.54 -12.06 -21.41
N LEU A 686 3.54 -12.94 -21.60
CA LEU A 686 3.80 -14.10 -20.76
C LEU A 686 4.87 -13.72 -19.72
N GLU A 687 4.56 -13.88 -18.44
CA GLU A 687 5.49 -13.69 -17.33
C GLU A 687 5.77 -15.01 -16.64
N ASN A 688 7.05 -15.33 -16.44
CA ASN A 688 7.48 -16.57 -15.82
C ASN A 688 8.03 -16.33 -14.42
N LEU A 689 7.26 -16.68 -13.39
CA LEU A 689 7.69 -16.65 -11.98
C LEU A 689 8.19 -18.02 -11.50
N GLN A 690 8.31 -19.01 -12.39
CA GLN A 690 8.97 -20.30 -12.09
C GLN A 690 10.48 -20.13 -11.95
N ARG A 691 11.15 -21.12 -11.34
CA ARG A 691 12.62 -21.19 -11.30
C ARG A 691 13.26 -21.85 -12.52
N THR A 692 12.45 -22.37 -13.44
CA THR A 692 12.92 -22.96 -14.69
C THR A 692 12.38 -22.19 -15.87
N ALA A 693 13.09 -22.25 -16.99
CA ALA A 693 12.58 -21.69 -18.23
C ALA A 693 11.28 -22.38 -18.65
N VAL A 694 10.34 -21.61 -19.20
CA VAL A 694 9.04 -22.11 -19.64
C VAL A 694 8.92 -21.97 -21.16
N SER A 695 8.48 -23.04 -21.81
CA SER A 695 8.14 -23.08 -23.23
C SER A 695 6.73 -23.63 -23.41
N GLY A 696 6.06 -23.22 -24.48
CA GLY A 696 4.69 -23.62 -24.74
C GLY A 696 4.13 -22.98 -26.00
N THR A 697 2.83 -23.13 -26.22
CA THR A 697 2.12 -22.59 -27.38
C THR A 697 0.94 -21.75 -26.95
N VAL A 698 0.82 -20.55 -27.53
CA VAL A 698 -0.35 -19.68 -27.35
C VAL A 698 -1.33 -19.90 -28.50
N SER A 699 -2.62 -20.11 -28.20
CA SER A 699 -3.66 -20.45 -29.18
C SER A 699 -5.04 -19.86 -28.83
N ILE A 700 -5.96 -19.88 -29.81
CA ILE A 700 -7.37 -19.51 -29.66
C ILE A 700 -8.19 -20.54 -30.42
N ASP A 701 -9.08 -21.24 -29.73
CA ASP A 701 -9.80 -22.38 -30.30
C ASP A 701 -11.22 -22.03 -30.80
N ASN A 702 -11.81 -20.94 -30.31
CA ASN A 702 -13.20 -20.54 -30.60
C ASN A 702 -13.28 -19.12 -31.18
N LEU A 703 -13.00 -18.99 -32.48
CA LEU A 703 -13.11 -17.72 -33.19
C LEU A 703 -14.55 -17.45 -33.68
N PRO A 704 -14.96 -16.17 -33.76
CA PRO A 704 -16.24 -15.80 -34.36
C PRO A 704 -16.37 -16.23 -35.83
N LEU A 705 -17.61 -16.32 -36.32
CA LEU A 705 -17.86 -16.62 -37.73
C LEU A 705 -17.22 -15.55 -38.63
N GLY A 706 -16.49 -15.98 -39.65
CA GLY A 706 -15.77 -15.09 -40.58
C GLY A 706 -14.41 -14.62 -40.06
N TRP A 707 -13.95 -15.12 -38.91
CA TRP A 707 -12.62 -14.86 -38.36
C TRP A 707 -11.72 -16.07 -38.57
N THR A 708 -10.45 -15.83 -38.85
CA THR A 708 -9.42 -16.86 -39.03
C THR A 708 -8.14 -16.43 -38.36
N ALA A 709 -7.45 -17.34 -37.67
CA ALA A 709 -6.11 -17.07 -37.15
C ALA A 709 -5.08 -17.28 -38.27
N ARG A 710 -4.11 -16.37 -38.41
CA ARG A 710 -3.00 -16.54 -39.38
C ARG A 710 -2.08 -17.70 -39.04
N ALA A 711 -2.00 -18.03 -37.75
CA ALA A 711 -1.34 -19.22 -37.24
C ALA A 711 -2.28 -19.90 -36.24
N ALA A 712 -2.42 -21.22 -36.32
CA ALA A 712 -3.24 -21.99 -35.38
C ALA A 712 -2.73 -21.86 -33.93
N ALA A 713 -1.41 -21.76 -33.76
CA ALA A 713 -0.76 -21.48 -32.49
C ALA A 713 0.58 -20.76 -32.71
N VAL A 714 1.00 -19.96 -31.72
CA VAL A 714 2.30 -19.28 -31.70
C VAL A 714 3.19 -19.92 -30.66
N ARG A 715 4.36 -20.41 -31.10
CA ARG A 715 5.36 -21.05 -30.25
C ARG A 715 6.12 -20.01 -29.43
N VAL A 716 6.31 -20.29 -28.14
CA VAL A 716 7.13 -19.49 -27.23
C VAL A 716 8.20 -20.41 -26.64
N GLU A 717 9.46 -20.01 -26.75
CA GLU A 717 10.60 -20.83 -26.32
C GLU A 717 11.40 -20.14 -25.20
N GLY A 718 11.70 -20.91 -24.17
CA GLY A 718 12.77 -20.62 -23.22
C GLY A 718 12.59 -19.32 -22.44
N VAL A 719 11.37 -18.95 -22.04
CA VAL A 719 11.15 -17.77 -21.19
C VAL A 719 11.81 -18.01 -19.84
N GLN A 720 12.91 -17.30 -19.57
CA GLN A 720 13.72 -17.51 -18.38
C GLN A 720 12.96 -17.14 -17.09
N PRO A 721 13.39 -17.67 -15.93
CA PRO A 721 12.87 -17.23 -14.62
C PRO A 721 12.89 -15.72 -14.45
N ALA A 722 11.82 -15.15 -13.90
CA ALA A 722 11.57 -13.71 -13.74
C ALA A 722 11.60 -12.90 -15.04
N ALA A 723 11.60 -13.55 -16.20
CA ALA A 723 11.55 -12.89 -17.50
C ALA A 723 10.12 -12.77 -18.02
N ARG A 724 9.93 -11.79 -18.91
CA ARG A 724 8.70 -11.58 -19.66
C ARG A 724 8.95 -11.80 -21.14
N ARG A 725 7.97 -12.36 -21.84
CA ARG A 725 8.01 -12.54 -23.29
C ARG A 725 6.70 -12.03 -23.88
N ARG A 726 6.81 -11.10 -24.83
CA ARG A 726 5.67 -10.65 -25.62
C ARG A 726 5.37 -11.66 -26.73
N VAL A 727 4.09 -11.87 -26.96
CA VAL A 727 3.55 -12.77 -27.98
C VAL A 727 2.41 -12.04 -28.68
N THR A 728 2.42 -12.03 -30.01
CA THR A 728 1.34 -11.44 -30.80
C THR A 728 0.58 -12.54 -31.52
N LEU A 729 -0.74 -12.61 -31.30
CA LEU A 729 -1.62 -13.42 -32.13
C LEU A 729 -2.24 -12.52 -33.20
N VAL A 730 -2.21 -12.98 -34.45
CA VAL A 730 -2.77 -12.22 -35.57
C VAL A 730 -3.96 -12.96 -36.14
N LEU A 731 -5.11 -12.29 -36.15
CA LEU A 731 -6.37 -12.77 -36.68
C LEU A 731 -6.76 -11.93 -37.89
N ASP A 732 -7.46 -12.52 -38.85
CA ASP A 732 -8.11 -11.82 -39.94
C ASP A 732 -9.62 -12.03 -39.84
N ALA A 733 -10.37 -10.94 -39.94
CA ALA A 733 -11.82 -10.92 -39.92
C ALA A 733 -12.37 -10.39 -41.25
N SER A 734 -13.28 -11.15 -41.87
CA SER A 734 -14.00 -10.69 -43.06
C SER A 734 -15.08 -9.64 -42.74
N VAL A 735 -15.60 -9.67 -41.51
CA VAL A 735 -16.58 -8.72 -40.97
C VAL A 735 -16.29 -8.54 -39.47
N MET A 736 -16.28 -7.28 -39.01
CA MET A 736 -16.29 -6.99 -37.58
C MET A 736 -17.72 -7.03 -37.06
N SER A 737 -18.00 -7.95 -36.15
CA SER A 737 -19.26 -8.00 -35.40
C SER A 737 -19.08 -7.17 -34.13
N ALA A 738 -19.66 -5.98 -34.06
CA ALA A 738 -19.77 -5.25 -32.79
C ALA A 738 -20.90 -5.88 -31.96
N THR A 739 -20.61 -6.21 -30.71
CA THR A 739 -21.67 -6.50 -29.72
C THR A 739 -22.42 -5.21 -29.38
N GLY A 740 -23.53 -5.30 -28.64
CA GLY A 740 -24.27 -4.11 -28.18
C GLY A 740 -23.41 -3.12 -27.37
N ASP A 741 -22.33 -3.61 -26.75
CA ASP A 741 -21.39 -2.81 -25.95
C ASP A 741 -20.13 -2.37 -26.71
N GLY A 742 -20.02 -2.67 -28.01
CA GLY A 742 -18.83 -2.35 -28.81
C GLY A 742 -17.57 -3.09 -28.34
N SER A 743 -17.70 -4.26 -27.70
CA SER A 743 -16.55 -5.05 -27.27
C SER A 743 -16.79 -6.57 -27.34
N LEU A 744 -15.74 -7.32 -27.65
CA LEU A 744 -15.76 -8.78 -27.71
C LEU A 744 -14.61 -9.34 -26.88
N THR A 745 -14.86 -10.39 -26.11
CA THR A 745 -13.81 -11.09 -25.35
C THR A 745 -13.55 -12.46 -25.95
N LEU A 746 -12.29 -12.77 -26.25
CA LEU A 746 -11.85 -14.07 -26.76
C LEU A 746 -10.99 -14.79 -25.70
N PRO A 747 -11.27 -16.06 -25.38
CA PRO A 747 -10.41 -16.84 -24.51
C PRO A 747 -9.12 -17.21 -25.25
N VAL A 748 -7.99 -16.91 -24.65
CA VAL A 748 -6.64 -17.24 -25.11
C VAL A 748 -6.03 -18.27 -24.17
N THR A 749 -5.43 -19.31 -24.72
CA THR A 749 -4.77 -20.37 -23.95
C THR A 749 -3.27 -20.32 -24.18
N PHE A 750 -2.49 -20.55 -23.12
CA PHE A 750 -1.08 -20.90 -23.21
C PHE A 750 -0.88 -22.30 -22.65
N GLN A 751 -0.59 -23.25 -23.54
CA GLN A 751 -0.29 -24.63 -23.16
C GLN A 751 1.23 -24.76 -22.92
N ILE A 752 1.62 -25.02 -21.67
CA ILE A 752 3.02 -25.33 -21.32
C ILE A 752 3.33 -26.77 -21.79
N ASP A 753 4.50 -27.00 -22.40
CA ASP A 753 4.85 -28.29 -23.07
C ASP A 753 4.72 -29.54 -22.21
N SER A 754 4.88 -29.39 -20.90
CA SER A 754 4.75 -30.48 -19.92
C SER A 754 4.10 -29.97 -18.64
N GLY A 755 3.17 -29.03 -18.78
CA GLY A 755 2.58 -28.31 -17.66
C GLY A 755 1.11 -27.97 -17.86
N PRO A 756 0.52 -27.19 -16.93
CA PRO A 756 -0.87 -26.79 -16.99
C PRO A 756 -1.14 -25.83 -18.16
N THR A 757 -2.39 -25.77 -18.59
CA THR A 757 -2.88 -24.73 -19.48
C THR A 757 -3.16 -23.46 -18.68
N ILE A 758 -2.56 -22.35 -19.08
CA ILE A 758 -2.89 -21.02 -18.53
C ILE A 758 -3.95 -20.39 -19.43
N ARG A 759 -5.01 -19.85 -18.83
CA ARG A 759 -6.08 -19.16 -19.56
C ARG A 759 -6.01 -17.66 -19.30
N SER A 760 -6.27 -16.90 -20.35
CA SER A 760 -6.42 -15.45 -20.29
C SER A 760 -7.50 -15.01 -21.24
N ASP A 761 -7.98 -13.79 -21.07
CA ASP A 761 -9.01 -13.21 -21.91
C ASP A 761 -8.43 -12.03 -22.69
N ALA A 762 -8.70 -12.00 -23.99
CA ALA A 762 -8.34 -10.90 -24.86
C ALA A 762 -9.60 -10.11 -25.22
N ARG A 763 -9.74 -8.94 -24.61
CA ARG A 763 -10.82 -7.99 -24.93
C ARG A 763 -10.45 -7.16 -26.16
N ILE A 764 -11.38 -7.10 -27.10
CA ILE A 764 -11.30 -6.35 -28.35
C ILE A 764 -12.41 -5.31 -28.30
N ALA A 765 -12.06 -4.09 -27.92
CA ALA A 765 -12.97 -2.95 -28.00
C ALA A 765 -12.94 -2.36 -29.41
N TYR A 766 -14.11 -2.27 -30.05
CA TYR A 766 -14.26 -1.80 -31.41
C TYR A 766 -15.61 -1.10 -31.60
N ALA A 767 -15.56 0.18 -31.97
CA ALA A 767 -16.72 1.01 -32.29
C ALA A 767 -16.55 1.63 -33.68
N THR A 768 -17.66 1.95 -34.34
CA THR A 768 -17.66 2.67 -35.62
C THR A 768 -18.44 3.97 -35.48
N THR A 769 -17.86 5.08 -35.92
CA THR A 769 -18.56 6.37 -35.91
C THR A 769 -19.80 6.30 -36.80
N GLN A 770 -20.97 6.63 -36.26
CA GLN A 770 -22.18 6.79 -37.04
C GLN A 770 -22.10 8.06 -37.89
N TRP A 771 -22.47 8.00 -39.17
CA TRP A 771 -22.60 9.20 -40.00
C TRP A 771 -23.85 9.98 -39.59
N LEU A 772 -23.69 11.30 -39.44
CA LEU A 772 -24.71 12.23 -38.99
C LEU A 772 -25.04 13.21 -40.13
N ASP A 773 -26.22 13.07 -40.72
CA ASP A 773 -26.70 14.01 -41.75
C ASP A 773 -27.08 15.36 -41.13
N GLN A 774 -27.48 15.35 -39.86
CA GLN A 774 -27.67 16.54 -39.03
C GLN A 774 -26.80 16.38 -37.78
N PRO A 775 -25.86 17.30 -37.52
CA PRO A 775 -25.03 17.20 -36.33
C PRO A 775 -25.87 17.40 -35.06
N PRO A 776 -25.64 16.62 -33.99
CA PRO A 776 -26.34 16.80 -32.74
C PRO A 776 -25.96 18.15 -32.13
N MET A 777 -26.91 18.71 -31.39
CA MET A 777 -26.69 19.91 -30.60
C MET A 777 -25.89 19.52 -29.36
N VAL A 778 -24.78 20.21 -29.10
CA VAL A 778 -23.96 19.95 -27.90
C VAL A 778 -24.62 20.63 -26.70
N ASP A 779 -25.63 19.99 -26.12
CA ASP A 779 -26.44 20.51 -24.99
C ASP A 779 -26.61 19.51 -23.84
N ALA A 780 -25.96 18.35 -23.94
CA ALA A 780 -26.03 17.21 -23.03
C ALA A 780 -27.42 16.54 -22.97
N ASP A 781 -28.16 16.56 -24.08
CA ASP A 781 -29.39 15.81 -24.28
C ASP A 781 -29.28 14.78 -25.42
N LEU A 782 -29.32 13.50 -25.06
CA LEU A 782 -29.14 12.40 -26.01
C LEU A 782 -30.36 12.14 -26.92
N SER A 783 -31.33 13.06 -26.97
CA SER A 783 -32.59 12.86 -27.68
C SER A 783 -32.47 12.99 -29.20
N ASP A 784 -31.41 13.66 -29.69
CA ASP A 784 -31.08 13.81 -31.10
C ASP A 784 -30.01 12.82 -31.60
N TRP A 785 -29.54 11.91 -30.73
CA TRP A 785 -28.58 10.87 -31.09
C TRP A 785 -29.26 9.70 -31.80
N PRO A 786 -28.74 9.27 -32.97
CA PRO A 786 -29.34 8.16 -33.71
C PRO A 786 -28.98 6.80 -33.11
N ASP A 787 -29.94 5.88 -33.16
CA ASP A 787 -29.71 4.46 -32.92
C ASP A 787 -28.83 3.89 -34.05
N GLY A 788 -27.56 3.62 -33.75
CA GLY A 788 -26.58 3.10 -34.71
C GLY A 788 -26.11 1.69 -34.34
N ILE A 789 -25.98 0.80 -35.32
CA ILE A 789 -25.37 -0.52 -35.06
C ILE A 789 -23.85 -0.32 -34.92
N GLY A 790 -23.33 -0.53 -33.71
CA GLY A 790 -21.89 -0.51 -33.42
C GLY A 790 -21.30 0.88 -33.14
N ASN A 791 -22.13 1.90 -32.92
CA ASN A 791 -21.70 3.25 -32.49
C ASN A 791 -21.67 3.41 -30.96
N VAL A 792 -21.89 2.33 -30.21
CA VAL A 792 -21.92 2.30 -28.76
C VAL A 792 -20.62 1.73 -28.21
N ALA A 793 -20.11 2.36 -27.17
CA ALA A 793 -19.04 1.88 -26.31
C ALA A 793 -19.61 1.68 -24.89
N GLY A 794 -19.80 0.42 -24.50
CA GLY A 794 -20.40 0.02 -23.23
C GLY A 794 -19.58 -1.04 -22.48
N GLY A 795 -20.13 -1.59 -21.40
CA GLY A 795 -19.49 -2.64 -20.62
C GLY A 795 -18.12 -2.25 -20.05
N PHE A 796 -17.99 -1.02 -19.55
CA PHE A 796 -16.75 -0.49 -18.98
C PHE A 796 -16.23 -1.42 -17.87
N ILE A 797 -14.90 -1.53 -17.76
CA ILE A 797 -14.25 -2.35 -16.74
C ILE A 797 -13.30 -1.50 -15.91
N GLN A 798 -13.15 -1.89 -14.65
CA GLN A 798 -12.25 -1.23 -13.73
C GLN A 798 -10.80 -1.39 -14.19
N ILE A 799 -10.00 -0.35 -13.95
CA ILE A 799 -8.61 -0.30 -14.42
C ILE A 799 -7.74 -1.36 -13.75
N HIS A 800 -8.01 -1.82 -12.52
CA HIS A 800 -7.05 -2.62 -11.76
C HIS A 800 -6.66 -3.95 -12.45
N ASP A 801 -7.64 -4.81 -12.72
CA ASP A 801 -7.44 -6.15 -13.28
C ASP A 801 -7.74 -6.24 -14.78
N GLY A 802 -8.45 -5.25 -15.33
CA GLY A 802 -8.95 -5.28 -16.70
C GLY A 802 -9.98 -6.38 -16.95
N ARG A 803 -10.73 -6.80 -15.92
CA ARG A 803 -11.75 -7.86 -15.99
C ARG A 803 -13.01 -7.51 -15.21
N THR A 804 -12.88 -6.86 -14.06
CA THR A 804 -14.00 -6.54 -13.17
C THR A 804 -14.89 -5.46 -13.81
N PRO A 805 -16.19 -5.73 -14.03
CA PRO A 805 -17.12 -4.73 -14.56
C PRO A 805 -17.19 -3.48 -13.69
N ALA A 806 -17.41 -2.32 -14.31
CA ALA A 806 -17.73 -1.12 -13.57
C ALA A 806 -19.11 -1.27 -12.89
N GLU A 807 -19.16 -1.00 -11.58
CA GLU A 807 -20.39 -1.11 -10.80
C GLU A 807 -21.47 -0.13 -11.28
N ALA A 808 -21.06 1.11 -11.61
CA ALA A 808 -21.93 2.08 -12.25
C ALA A 808 -21.83 1.99 -13.78
N ALA A 809 -22.97 1.82 -14.43
CA ALA A 809 -23.02 1.73 -15.89
C ALA A 809 -22.56 3.04 -16.55
N THR A 810 -21.62 2.93 -17.47
CA THR A 810 -21.19 4.02 -18.35
C THR A 810 -21.40 3.58 -19.80
N LEU A 811 -22.03 4.44 -20.60
CA LEU A 811 -22.28 4.22 -22.02
C LEU A 811 -21.82 5.43 -22.80
N ALA A 812 -21.06 5.20 -23.86
CA ALA A 812 -20.63 6.24 -24.79
C ALA A 812 -21.17 5.98 -26.19
N PHE A 813 -21.49 7.05 -26.90
CA PHE A 813 -21.95 7.03 -28.29
C PHE A 813 -20.97 7.82 -29.15
N VAL A 814 -20.66 7.32 -30.34
CA VAL A 814 -19.72 7.96 -31.27
C VAL A 814 -20.37 8.26 -32.62
N GLY A 815 -20.31 9.51 -33.04
CA GLY A 815 -20.86 9.98 -34.31
C GLY A 815 -19.89 10.90 -35.04
N ARG A 816 -20.13 11.16 -36.32
CA ARG A 816 -19.36 12.14 -37.10
C ARG A 816 -20.17 12.73 -38.23
N ASP A 817 -19.76 13.91 -38.68
CA ASP A 817 -20.15 14.49 -39.96
C ASP A 817 -18.89 14.71 -40.84
N ARG A 818 -18.93 15.71 -41.74
CA ARG A 818 -17.79 16.08 -42.60
C ARG A 818 -16.68 16.82 -41.84
N ASP A 819 -17.04 17.52 -40.77
CA ASP A 819 -16.21 18.54 -40.15
C ASP A 819 -15.79 18.16 -38.72
N ALA A 820 -16.54 17.30 -38.03
CA ALA A 820 -16.32 16.98 -36.63
C ALA A 820 -16.64 15.53 -36.25
N LEU A 821 -15.96 15.08 -35.20
CA LEU A 821 -16.28 13.91 -34.40
C LEU A 821 -17.15 14.34 -33.21
N TYR A 822 -18.14 13.52 -32.89
CA TYR A 822 -19.05 13.71 -31.77
C TYR A 822 -18.94 12.52 -30.82
N VAL A 823 -18.84 12.79 -29.51
CA VAL A 823 -18.85 11.78 -28.46
C VAL A 823 -19.83 12.20 -27.37
N ALA A 824 -20.83 11.37 -27.11
CA ALA A 824 -21.69 11.50 -25.94
C ALA A 824 -21.32 10.43 -24.92
N VAL A 825 -21.38 10.74 -23.63
CA VAL A 825 -21.14 9.78 -22.55
C VAL A 825 -22.20 9.96 -21.47
N MET A 826 -22.97 8.92 -21.22
CA MET A 826 -23.85 8.80 -20.07
C MET A 826 -23.11 8.08 -18.95
N CYS A 827 -22.96 8.76 -17.82
CA CYS A 827 -22.27 8.27 -16.63
C CYS A 827 -23.30 8.08 -15.51
N ARG A 828 -23.44 6.86 -14.98
CA ARG A 828 -24.22 6.64 -13.76
C ARG A 828 -23.33 6.77 -12.52
N ASP A 829 -23.93 7.20 -11.41
CA ASP A 829 -23.29 7.21 -10.08
C ASP A 829 -23.57 5.83 -9.41
N ALA A 830 -22.58 5.25 -8.70
CA ALA A 830 -22.73 3.94 -8.03
C ALA A 830 -23.63 4.01 -6.79
N ALA A 831 -23.53 5.12 -6.04
CA ALA A 831 -24.39 5.42 -4.91
C ALA A 831 -25.45 6.45 -5.33
N GLY A 832 -26.70 6.27 -4.90
CA GLY A 832 -27.77 7.26 -5.12
C GLY A 832 -27.39 8.65 -4.58
N PRO A 833 -28.14 9.72 -4.92
CA PRO A 833 -27.72 11.13 -4.79
C PRO A 833 -27.37 11.65 -3.38
N GLN A 834 -27.43 10.82 -2.33
CA GLN A 834 -27.22 11.18 -0.92
C GLN A 834 -25.83 10.84 -0.35
N SER A 835 -25.01 10.02 -1.01
CA SER A 835 -23.62 9.75 -0.58
C SER A 835 -22.65 10.73 -1.25
N ARG A 836 -22.78 12.03 -0.93
CA ARG A 836 -22.03 13.09 -1.62
C ARG A 836 -21.26 13.94 -0.62
N VAL A 837 -20.12 13.43 -0.17
CA VAL A 837 -19.03 14.27 0.36
C VAL A 837 -17.94 14.29 -0.70
N SER A 838 -17.80 15.40 -1.43
CA SER A 838 -16.62 15.59 -2.27
C SER A 838 -15.42 15.81 -1.34
N THR A 839 -14.70 14.76 -0.99
CA THR A 839 -13.34 14.93 -0.47
C THR A 839 -12.48 15.32 -1.65
N ARG A 840 -12.25 16.62 -1.79
CA ARG A 840 -11.30 17.15 -2.77
C ARG A 840 -9.94 16.56 -2.37
N PHE A 841 -9.48 15.53 -3.07
CA PHE A 841 -8.13 15.02 -2.87
C PHE A 841 -7.17 16.11 -3.34
N GLU A 842 -6.63 16.87 -2.39
CA GLU A 842 -5.47 17.71 -2.64
C GLU A 842 -4.24 16.85 -2.43
N ALA A 843 -3.73 16.24 -3.51
CA ALA A 843 -2.39 15.66 -3.47
C ALA A 843 -1.40 16.75 -3.00
N PRO A 844 -0.51 16.49 -2.03
CA PRO A 844 0.51 17.44 -1.65
C PRO A 844 1.41 17.71 -2.86
N ASN A 845 1.27 18.89 -3.46
CA ASN A 845 2.08 19.34 -4.58
C ASN A 845 3.17 20.29 -4.05
N PRO A 846 4.44 19.86 -3.97
CA PRO A 846 5.52 20.71 -3.48
C PRO A 846 5.92 21.84 -4.44
N ALA A 847 5.33 21.96 -5.63
CA ALA A 847 5.81 22.88 -6.68
C ALA A 847 4.78 23.89 -7.22
N GLY A 848 3.56 23.97 -6.67
CA GLY A 848 2.59 25.04 -7.00
C GLY A 848 2.09 25.09 -8.47
N ARG A 849 2.50 24.16 -9.34
CA ARG A 849 2.00 24.03 -10.72
C ARG A 849 0.83 23.06 -10.74
N ARG A 850 -0.38 23.56 -10.47
CA ARG A 850 -1.62 22.78 -10.66
C ARG A 850 -1.95 22.74 -12.15
N SER A 851 -2.03 21.54 -12.71
CA SER A 851 -2.63 21.28 -14.02
C SER A 851 -3.97 20.63 -13.81
N ASP A 852 -4.99 21.05 -14.54
CA ASP A 852 -6.32 20.47 -14.43
C ASP A 852 -6.34 18.98 -14.84
N LEU A 853 -5.34 18.51 -15.60
CA LEU A 853 -5.17 17.12 -16.04
C LEU A 853 -4.04 16.38 -15.29
N ALA A 854 -3.84 16.70 -14.00
CA ALA A 854 -2.85 16.03 -13.18
C ALA A 854 -3.22 14.55 -12.92
N LEU A 855 -2.20 13.68 -12.95
CA LEU A 855 -2.30 12.25 -12.64
C LEU A 855 -1.42 11.93 -11.43
N ASP A 856 -1.91 11.09 -10.53
CA ASP A 856 -1.12 10.41 -9.48
C ASP A 856 -0.99 8.94 -9.87
N ASP A 857 0.23 8.50 -10.19
CA ASP A 857 0.53 7.12 -10.63
C ASP A 857 -0.38 6.58 -11.76
N LEU A 858 -0.67 7.44 -12.75
CA LEU A 858 -1.59 7.20 -13.86
C LEU A 858 -3.07 7.06 -13.46
N ILE A 859 -3.45 7.60 -12.30
CA ILE A 859 -4.84 7.77 -11.88
C ILE A 859 -5.20 9.26 -11.90
N PRO A 860 -6.34 9.66 -12.48
CA PRO A 860 -6.80 11.04 -12.44
C PRO A 860 -6.94 11.60 -11.02
N VAL A 861 -6.46 12.82 -10.78
CA VAL A 861 -6.63 13.55 -9.50
C VAL A 861 -7.63 14.69 -9.64
N GLY A 862 -8.49 14.87 -8.65
CA GLY A 862 -9.47 15.96 -8.59
C GLY A 862 -10.87 15.51 -8.97
N ASP A 863 -11.61 16.38 -9.65
CA ASP A 863 -13.06 16.27 -9.83
C ASP A 863 -13.48 15.14 -10.80
N ASP A 864 -14.73 14.68 -10.64
CA ASP A 864 -15.39 13.71 -11.50
C ASP A 864 -15.34 14.14 -12.98
N ARG A 865 -14.90 13.23 -13.86
CA ARG A 865 -14.69 13.52 -15.28
C ARG A 865 -14.73 12.28 -16.17
N ILE A 866 -14.94 12.55 -17.46
CA ILE A 866 -14.62 11.62 -18.55
C ILE A 866 -13.33 12.06 -19.24
N GLU A 867 -12.59 11.09 -19.79
CA GLU A 867 -11.44 11.36 -20.64
C GLU A 867 -11.56 10.59 -21.96
N LEU A 868 -11.21 11.26 -23.05
CA LEU A 868 -11.20 10.74 -24.42
C LEU A 868 -9.75 10.69 -24.89
N LEU A 869 -9.28 9.49 -25.21
CA LEU A 869 -7.91 9.25 -25.68
C LEU A 869 -7.93 8.82 -27.14
N PHE A 870 -7.07 9.42 -27.96
CA PHE A 870 -6.94 9.09 -29.38
C PHE A 870 -5.49 8.84 -29.79
N ASP A 871 -5.30 7.83 -30.64
CA ASP A 871 -4.08 7.53 -31.42
C ASP A 871 -4.48 7.43 -32.92
N PRO A 872 -4.57 8.56 -33.64
CA PRO A 872 -5.06 8.60 -35.02
C PRO A 872 -4.18 7.87 -36.03
N LEU A 873 -2.89 7.70 -35.72
CA LEU A 873 -1.94 6.97 -36.56
C LEU A 873 -2.07 5.45 -36.41
N ASN A 874 -2.82 5.00 -35.39
CA ASN A 874 -2.97 3.60 -35.03
C ASN A 874 -1.62 2.88 -34.82
N ALA A 875 -0.63 3.63 -34.35
CA ALA A 875 0.74 3.14 -34.21
C ALA A 875 0.86 2.15 -33.04
N GLY A 876 0.08 2.40 -31.97
CA GLY A 876 0.16 1.60 -30.75
C GLY A 876 1.57 1.55 -30.18
N THR A 877 2.22 2.72 -30.16
CA THR A 877 3.47 2.92 -29.44
C THR A 877 3.20 2.74 -27.95
N ARG A 878 4.23 2.41 -27.16
CA ARG A 878 4.10 2.41 -25.68
C ARG A 878 4.49 3.77 -25.08
N SER A 879 4.40 4.83 -25.88
CA SER A 879 4.79 6.18 -25.48
C SER A 879 3.55 7.03 -25.25
N PRO A 880 3.29 7.52 -24.03
CA PRO A 880 2.13 8.37 -23.76
C PRO A 880 2.16 9.69 -24.54
N GLY A 881 3.33 10.11 -25.04
CA GLY A 881 3.51 11.34 -25.84
C GLY A 881 2.75 11.34 -27.18
N ASP A 882 2.34 10.18 -27.67
CA ASP A 882 1.61 10.03 -28.93
C ASP A 882 0.10 10.20 -28.75
N LEU A 883 -0.39 10.28 -27.51
CA LEU A 883 -1.81 10.42 -27.21
C LEU A 883 -2.32 11.84 -27.43
N TYR A 884 -3.45 11.95 -28.09
CA TYR A 884 -4.32 13.12 -28.03
C TYR A 884 -5.33 12.89 -26.91
N HIS A 885 -5.28 13.74 -25.87
CA HIS A 885 -6.05 13.59 -24.65
C HIS A 885 -7.00 14.78 -24.49
N ALA A 886 -8.31 14.52 -24.44
CA ALA A 886 -9.32 15.48 -24.05
C ALA A 886 -10.04 15.02 -22.78
N ALA A 887 -10.37 15.94 -21.88
CA ALA A 887 -11.16 15.63 -20.69
C ALA A 887 -12.33 16.61 -20.55
N VAL A 888 -13.46 16.10 -20.06
CA VAL A 888 -14.65 16.90 -19.74
C VAL A 888 -15.05 16.59 -18.30
N PHE A 889 -15.08 17.63 -17.48
CA PHE A 889 -15.44 17.56 -16.07
C PHE A 889 -16.94 17.64 -15.91
N ARG A 890 -17.48 17.00 -14.86
CA ARG A 890 -18.93 17.00 -14.54
C ARG A 890 -19.54 18.40 -14.55
N HIS A 891 -18.80 19.41 -14.08
CA HIS A 891 -19.22 20.81 -14.03
C HIS A 891 -19.08 21.57 -15.36
N GLY A 892 -18.80 20.89 -16.47
CA GLY A 892 -18.82 21.44 -17.84
C GLY A 892 -17.49 22.02 -18.33
N ALA A 893 -16.44 22.09 -17.50
CA ALA A 893 -15.13 22.47 -18.03
C ALA A 893 -14.59 21.39 -18.94
N ALA A 894 -13.84 21.80 -19.96
CA ALA A 894 -13.16 20.89 -20.85
C ALA A 894 -11.72 21.32 -21.11
N ARG A 895 -10.83 20.34 -21.29
CA ARG A 895 -9.39 20.51 -21.44
C ARG A 895 -8.85 19.56 -22.49
N SER A 896 -7.76 19.95 -23.13
CA SER A 896 -7.07 19.12 -24.12
C SER A 896 -5.56 19.30 -24.07
N GLN A 897 -4.83 18.22 -24.34
CA GLN A 897 -3.37 18.21 -24.47
C GLN A 897 -2.93 17.06 -25.38
N GLN A 898 -1.73 17.15 -25.93
CA GLN A 898 -1.02 16.00 -26.50
C GLN A 898 0.03 15.53 -25.49
N GLY A 899 0.09 14.22 -25.27
CA GLY A 899 0.89 13.62 -24.22
C GLY A 899 0.26 13.71 -22.83
N LEU A 900 1.00 13.22 -21.83
CA LEU A 900 0.61 13.27 -20.43
C LEU A 900 1.52 14.20 -19.62
N GLN A 901 1.00 14.71 -18.50
CA GLN A 901 1.81 15.36 -17.49
C GLN A 901 2.12 14.34 -16.40
N LEU A 902 3.38 13.91 -16.33
CA LEU A 902 3.88 12.91 -15.39
C LEU A 902 5.10 13.47 -14.65
N ASP A 903 5.38 12.92 -13.48
CA ASP A 903 6.59 13.24 -12.70
C ASP A 903 7.32 11.93 -12.31
N PRO A 904 8.51 11.65 -12.90
CA PRO A 904 9.18 12.45 -13.92
C PRO A 904 8.43 12.43 -15.26
N GLN A 905 8.69 13.41 -16.10
CA GLN A 905 8.04 13.51 -17.41
C GLN A 905 8.49 12.37 -18.33
N VAL A 906 7.52 11.55 -18.75
CA VAL A 906 7.71 10.48 -19.74
C VAL A 906 7.09 10.90 -21.07
N GLY A 907 7.87 10.82 -22.14
CA GLY A 907 7.45 11.26 -23.47
C GLY A 907 7.18 12.76 -23.57
N ARG A 908 6.96 13.25 -24.79
CA ARG A 908 6.76 14.68 -25.06
C ARG A 908 5.33 15.10 -24.71
N ARG A 909 5.20 16.27 -24.06
CA ARG A 909 3.93 16.94 -23.82
C ARG A 909 3.84 18.23 -24.64
N ARG A 910 2.70 18.47 -25.29
CA ARG A 910 2.44 19.67 -26.09
C ARG A 910 1.00 20.17 -25.89
N PRO A 911 0.74 21.49 -25.95
CA PRO A 911 -0.62 21.99 -26.07
C PRO A 911 -1.28 21.42 -27.33
N TRP A 912 -2.50 20.90 -27.17
CA TRP A 912 -3.35 20.50 -28.30
C TRP A 912 -4.57 21.41 -28.30
N ASN A 913 -4.58 22.41 -29.18
CA ASN A 913 -5.70 23.34 -29.29
C ASN A 913 -6.84 22.70 -30.07
N ALA A 914 -7.55 21.78 -29.44
CA ALA A 914 -8.56 20.98 -30.11
C ALA A 914 -9.81 21.77 -30.53
N ASP A 915 -9.99 23.01 -30.04
CA ASP A 915 -11.21 23.83 -30.23
C ASP A 915 -12.50 23.02 -30.00
N LEU A 916 -12.47 22.19 -28.96
CA LEU A 916 -13.58 21.31 -28.62
C LEU A 916 -14.71 22.11 -27.97
N ALA A 917 -15.95 21.74 -28.30
CA ALA A 917 -17.13 22.21 -27.59
C ALA A 917 -17.66 21.06 -26.72
N ALA A 918 -18.01 21.36 -25.47
CA ALA A 918 -18.56 20.37 -24.57
C ALA A 918 -19.73 20.93 -23.75
N ALA A 919 -20.71 20.07 -23.46
CA ALA A 919 -21.82 20.36 -22.56
C ALA A 919 -21.99 19.23 -21.55
N THR A 920 -22.46 19.54 -20.35
CA THR A 920 -22.79 18.54 -19.34
C THR A 920 -24.15 18.82 -18.70
N ARG A 921 -24.85 17.75 -18.30
CA ARG A 921 -26.15 17.83 -17.62
C ARG A 921 -26.25 16.78 -16.52
N GLU A 922 -26.62 17.21 -15.32
CA GLU A 922 -26.96 16.32 -14.22
C GLU A 922 -28.27 15.58 -14.50
N THR A 923 -28.33 14.32 -14.11
CA THR A 923 -29.50 13.45 -14.16
C THR A 923 -29.79 12.89 -12.77
N PRO A 924 -30.96 12.29 -12.51
CA PRO A 924 -31.26 11.69 -11.21
C PRO A 924 -30.25 10.62 -10.77
N ASP A 925 -29.67 9.90 -11.73
CA ASP A 925 -28.83 8.71 -11.51
C ASP A 925 -27.36 8.92 -11.92
N GLY A 926 -26.94 10.16 -12.21
CA GLY A 926 -25.59 10.48 -12.68
C GLY A 926 -25.55 11.73 -13.56
N TRP A 927 -24.77 11.73 -14.64
CA TRP A 927 -24.68 12.88 -15.56
C TRP A 927 -24.34 12.48 -17.00
N ILE A 928 -24.63 13.39 -17.93
CA ILE A 928 -24.35 13.25 -19.36
C ILE A 928 -23.31 14.28 -19.76
N ALA A 929 -22.38 13.88 -20.63
CA ALA A 929 -21.44 14.75 -21.32
C ALA A 929 -21.63 14.61 -22.84
N GLU A 930 -21.56 15.71 -23.56
CA GLU A 930 -21.47 15.73 -25.01
C GLU A 930 -20.25 16.54 -25.44
N VAL A 931 -19.54 16.03 -26.44
CA VAL A 931 -18.29 16.62 -26.92
C VAL A 931 -18.28 16.63 -28.43
N ARG A 932 -18.02 17.80 -29.00
CA ARG A 932 -17.72 17.98 -30.42
C ARG A 932 -16.25 18.32 -30.58
N ILE A 933 -15.55 17.57 -31.43
CA ILE A 933 -14.13 17.74 -31.74
C ILE A 933 -13.99 17.96 -33.25
N PRO A 934 -13.57 19.15 -33.72
CA PRO A 934 -13.26 19.38 -35.13
C PRO A 934 -12.24 18.37 -35.66
N LEU A 935 -12.46 17.77 -36.82
CA LEU A 935 -11.51 16.86 -37.44
C LEU A 935 -10.19 17.57 -37.81
N THR A 936 -10.24 18.88 -38.04
CA THR A 936 -9.07 19.74 -38.23
C THR A 936 -8.17 19.87 -36.99
N ALA A 937 -8.64 19.43 -35.82
CA ALA A 937 -7.83 19.38 -34.60
C ALA A 937 -6.73 18.30 -34.68
N PHE A 938 -6.93 17.29 -35.52
CA PHE A 938 -5.94 16.22 -35.74
C PHE A 938 -5.03 16.58 -36.92
N PRO A 939 -3.77 16.11 -36.94
CA PRO A 939 -2.87 16.37 -38.06
C PRO A 939 -3.48 15.87 -39.36
N SER A 940 -3.46 16.67 -40.42
CA SER A 940 -3.81 16.25 -41.78
C SER A 940 -2.68 15.41 -42.40
N ASP A 941 -2.32 14.31 -41.73
CA ASP A 941 -1.27 13.39 -42.17
C ASP A 941 -1.85 12.35 -43.15
N PRO A 942 -1.25 12.16 -44.35
CA PRO A 942 -1.63 11.10 -45.28
C PRO A 942 -1.57 9.68 -44.70
N SER A 943 -0.83 9.50 -43.60
CA SER A 943 -0.71 8.23 -42.87
C SER A 943 -1.81 7.99 -41.83
N MET A 944 -2.75 8.93 -41.64
CA MET A 944 -3.91 8.69 -40.79
C MET A 944 -4.66 7.45 -41.26
N GLN A 945 -4.99 6.60 -40.29
CA GLN A 945 -5.67 5.34 -40.56
C GLN A 945 -7.19 5.54 -40.52
N THR A 946 -7.94 4.67 -41.20
CA THR A 946 -9.41 4.64 -41.09
C THR A 946 -9.89 4.00 -39.79
N VAL A 947 -8.98 3.39 -39.02
CA VAL A 947 -9.23 2.88 -37.67
C VAL A 947 -8.21 3.53 -36.75
N TRP A 948 -8.67 4.30 -35.78
CA TRP A 948 -7.86 4.99 -34.78
C TRP A 948 -7.78 4.15 -33.50
N GLY A 949 -6.70 4.32 -32.74
CA GLY A 949 -6.72 3.94 -31.33
C GLY A 949 -7.66 4.88 -30.58
N PHE A 950 -8.56 4.35 -29.76
CA PHE A 950 -9.56 5.13 -29.05
C PHE A 950 -9.92 4.51 -27.70
N ASN A 951 -10.08 5.34 -26.67
CA ASN A 951 -10.61 4.91 -25.40
C ASN A 951 -11.46 6.00 -24.75
N VAL A 952 -12.48 5.57 -24.02
CA VAL A 952 -13.28 6.42 -23.15
C VAL A 952 -13.01 5.97 -21.71
N LEU A 953 -12.62 6.92 -20.87
CA LEU A 953 -12.31 6.72 -19.47
C LEU A 953 -13.36 7.41 -18.60
N ARG A 954 -13.60 6.84 -17.43
CA ARG A 954 -14.50 7.37 -16.41
C ARG A 954 -13.79 7.40 -15.06
N TRP A 955 -13.61 8.60 -14.51
CA TRP A 955 -13.11 8.83 -13.15
C TRP A 955 -14.24 9.29 -12.25
N ASP A 956 -14.69 8.41 -11.36
CA ASP A 956 -15.58 8.77 -10.26
C ASP A 956 -14.74 9.19 -9.05
N ALA A 957 -14.68 10.50 -8.83
CA ALA A 957 -13.88 11.09 -7.76
C ALA A 957 -14.40 10.78 -6.36
N ALA A 958 -15.71 10.57 -6.18
CA ALA A 958 -16.31 10.36 -4.86
C ALA A 958 -15.97 8.97 -4.32
N GLU A 959 -16.04 7.96 -5.18
CA GLU A 959 -15.74 6.57 -4.83
C GLU A 959 -14.29 6.16 -5.18
N GLN A 960 -13.51 7.08 -5.77
CA GLN A 960 -12.17 6.84 -6.33
C GLN A 960 -12.13 5.58 -7.22
N ARG A 961 -13.08 5.50 -8.15
CA ARG A 961 -13.20 4.41 -9.13
C ARG A 961 -12.80 4.88 -10.51
N PHE A 962 -11.95 4.11 -11.17
CA PHE A 962 -11.43 4.42 -12.49
C PHE A 962 -11.71 3.27 -13.44
N SER A 963 -12.53 3.52 -14.46
CA SER A 963 -12.94 2.52 -15.44
C SER A 963 -12.71 2.98 -16.87
N ASN A 964 -12.62 2.02 -17.79
CA ASN A 964 -12.38 2.29 -19.19
C ASN A 964 -13.10 1.30 -20.11
N TRP A 965 -13.34 1.72 -21.35
CA TRP A 965 -14.03 0.90 -22.37
C TRP A 965 -13.12 -0.15 -23.02
N SER A 966 -11.86 0.22 -23.31
CA SER A 966 -10.91 -0.61 -24.06
C SER A 966 -10.60 -1.95 -23.40
N GLY A 967 -10.68 -1.98 -22.07
CA GLY A 967 -10.20 -3.05 -21.22
C GLY A 967 -8.73 -2.99 -20.88
N ALA A 968 -8.13 -1.80 -21.00
CA ALA A 968 -6.83 -1.51 -20.44
C ALA A 968 -6.82 -1.84 -18.93
N ARG A 969 -5.67 -2.33 -18.47
CA ARG A 969 -5.41 -2.72 -17.08
C ARG A 969 -4.24 -1.93 -16.55
N ARG A 970 -4.31 -1.47 -15.31
CA ARG A 970 -3.38 -0.62 -14.54
C ARG A 970 -3.09 0.73 -15.21
N ASN A 971 -2.77 0.75 -16.50
CA ASN A 971 -2.46 1.93 -17.28
C ASN A 971 -3.48 2.09 -18.42
N ALA A 972 -4.34 3.10 -18.33
CA ALA A 972 -5.32 3.42 -19.38
C ALA A 972 -4.75 4.27 -20.51
N TYR A 973 -3.51 4.73 -20.37
CA TYR A 973 -2.83 5.71 -21.21
C TYR A 973 -1.64 5.14 -21.98
N ASP A 974 -1.56 3.81 -22.12
CA ASP A 974 -0.66 3.18 -23.08
C ASP A 974 -1.37 3.16 -24.45
N PRO A 975 -0.84 3.80 -25.52
CA PRO A 975 -1.46 3.72 -26.83
C PRO A 975 -1.64 2.26 -27.31
N GLN A 976 -0.81 1.32 -26.85
CA GLN A 976 -1.00 -0.11 -27.13
C GLN A 976 -2.30 -0.69 -26.56
N SER A 977 -2.77 -0.20 -25.41
CA SER A 977 -3.95 -0.74 -24.73
C SER A 977 -5.27 -0.10 -25.15
N LEU A 978 -5.24 0.93 -26.02
CA LEU A 978 -6.46 1.57 -26.51
C LEU A 978 -7.35 0.59 -27.29
N GLY A 979 -8.65 0.86 -27.25
CA GLY A 979 -9.63 0.24 -28.14
C GLY A 979 -9.51 0.80 -29.56
N ASN A 980 -10.50 0.51 -30.39
CA ASN A 980 -10.44 0.80 -31.81
C ASN A 980 -11.68 1.57 -32.27
N LEU A 981 -11.49 2.74 -32.87
CA LEU A 981 -12.57 3.53 -33.44
C LEU A 981 -12.41 3.59 -34.95
N ARG A 982 -13.35 3.02 -35.69
CA ARG A 982 -13.39 3.19 -37.15
C ARG A 982 -14.00 4.55 -37.48
N VAL A 983 -13.24 5.36 -38.21
CA VAL A 983 -13.62 6.68 -38.76
C VAL A 983 -13.56 6.55 -40.30
N PRO A 984 -14.66 6.10 -40.95
CA PRO A 984 -14.67 5.70 -42.36
C PRO A 984 -14.43 6.81 -43.38
#